data_AF-A0A9W9ZD29-F1
#
_entry.id   AF-A0A9W9ZD29-F1
#
_cell.length_a   1.000
_cell.length_b   1.000
_cell.length_c   1.000
_cell.angle_alpha   90.00
_cell.angle_beta   90.00
_cell.angle_gamma   90.00
#
_symmetry.space_group_name_H-M   'P 1'
#
loop_
_entity.id
_entity.type
_entity.pdbx_description
1 polymer ?
#
loop_
_entity_poly.entity_id
_entity_poly.type
_entity_poly.pdbx_seq_one_letter_code
_entity_poly.pdbx_strand_id
1 'polypeptide(L)'
;MPPGIRRNFWDNYEPGSLVNVDCFLPTGVVIQLQVRIEAPLAEIKSRLWREASDYPLFNLLKDAANYVFVCVNQKGKQEELLDESRPLIDVRPFRPLLKLIHRKGDKEEKLFNSHIGNLIGKSLHEFDQMLNTEVDDFRRKYRQFAEKIAIERRQLDWIGRATYAYPPEIESTDPHSHIEENLMENRRFLVNVAIKNNRASIKDMHAFNVPADAFPEELLVLVLKKRGAIMGVLDLDKPVDYVLKIVGQERYLLGNYSLLQYTYIRTCVSKGIRPMLSLVLRSSLQVEVLDVSGISRRAQGGAAPPLPQKPQTASLSLWNLQTHVRIKVVSAANVNAGDLMKVGVRAGIYHGGETLCDITSTRPESGSNPSWNQYLDFGLTLTDIPRMARLCLVIYGVFARKTKRKGREETIPVAWVNTTLFDYQGKLRQGPLKLFAWPVPETMADQLNPVGTVVSNIDTVTSVSLDIEFPAYSNAVVYPSFDTGGADASLLEQLRQIVNREPLAPIFEQEKELVWERRIDCREHFPHTLAKLLCCVKWNSKEDVALMQILLQTWPRLEPEQALELLDYTYADQEVRKIAVQCIEKMSDREISQYLLQLVQVLKYESYLDCDLAEFLLRRALKNQHFGHALFWLLRAEMENPEVSVRFGLMLEAYCRGAPAHMKSLQRQ
;
A
#
# COMPACT_ATOMS: atom_id res chain seq x y z
N MET A 1 -18.03 1.87 10.97
CA MET A 1 -19.40 1.50 10.55
C MET A 1 -19.92 2.58 9.62
N PRO A 2 -20.47 2.23 8.44
CA PRO A 2 -21.29 3.17 7.67
C PRO A 2 -22.56 3.54 8.46
N PRO A 3 -23.15 4.73 8.23
CA PRO A 3 -24.37 5.15 8.92
C PRO A 3 -25.50 4.15 8.67
N GLY A 4 -26.16 3.73 9.76
CA GLY A 4 -26.95 2.50 9.80
C GLY A 4 -28.14 2.45 8.82
N ILE A 5 -28.39 1.23 8.32
CA ILE A 5 -29.61 0.72 7.68
C ILE A 5 -30.44 1.81 6.97
N ARG A 6 -29.83 2.48 5.98
CA ARG A 6 -30.63 3.14 4.94
C ARG A 6 -31.28 2.03 4.12
N ARG A 7 -32.59 1.85 4.27
CA ARG A 7 -33.40 0.94 3.43
C ARG A 7 -33.02 1.17 1.97
N ASN A 8 -32.31 0.22 1.39
CA ASN A 8 -31.89 0.34 0.01
C ASN A 8 -33.09 -0.04 -0.87
N PHE A 9 -33.30 0.68 -1.97
CA PHE A 9 -34.43 0.48 -2.86
C PHE A 9 -34.55 -0.98 -3.33
N TRP A 10 -33.41 -1.65 -3.52
CA TRP A 10 -33.32 -3.02 -4.01
C TRP A 10 -33.58 -4.09 -2.94
N ASP A 11 -33.61 -3.75 -1.65
CA ASP A 11 -33.79 -4.73 -0.56
C ASP A 11 -35.19 -5.39 -0.57
N ASN A 12 -36.16 -4.77 -1.24
CA ASN A 12 -37.53 -5.27 -1.37
C ASN A 12 -37.76 -6.13 -2.64
N TYR A 13 -36.71 -6.44 -3.40
CA TYR A 13 -36.82 -7.15 -4.68
C TYR A 13 -36.08 -8.49 -4.64
N GLU A 14 -36.82 -9.58 -4.81
CA GLU A 14 -36.29 -10.94 -4.89
C GLU A 14 -35.93 -11.34 -6.33
N PRO A 15 -35.11 -12.39 -6.53
CA PRO A 15 -34.83 -12.89 -7.87
C PRO A 15 -36.10 -13.28 -8.65
N GLY A 16 -36.19 -12.84 -9.91
CA GLY A 16 -37.36 -12.93 -10.79
C GLY A 16 -38.28 -11.71 -10.73
N SER A 17 -38.05 -10.76 -9.82
CA SER A 17 -38.88 -9.55 -9.71
C SER A 17 -38.77 -8.66 -10.95
N LEU A 18 -39.89 -7.99 -11.28
CA LEU A 18 -39.94 -6.95 -12.29
C LEU A 18 -39.75 -5.56 -11.66
N VAL A 19 -38.94 -4.73 -12.29
CA VAL A 19 -38.60 -3.37 -11.87
C VAL A 19 -38.89 -2.42 -13.03
N ASN A 20 -39.60 -1.33 -12.73
CA ASN A 20 -39.77 -0.23 -13.68
C ASN A 20 -38.52 0.65 -13.61
N VAL A 21 -37.81 0.79 -14.74
CA VAL A 21 -36.58 1.56 -14.88
C VAL A 21 -36.83 2.74 -15.82
N ASP A 22 -36.58 3.96 -15.34
CA ASP A 22 -36.72 5.16 -16.17
C ASP A 22 -35.43 5.39 -16.96
N CYS A 23 -35.53 5.30 -18.28
CA CYS A 23 -34.43 5.48 -19.21
C CYS A 23 -34.46 6.88 -19.83
N PHE A 24 -33.49 7.72 -19.46
CA PHE A 24 -33.34 9.08 -19.97
C PHE A 24 -32.50 9.07 -21.25
N LEU A 25 -33.12 9.40 -22.38
CA LEU A 25 -32.47 9.48 -23.68
C LEU A 25 -31.70 10.82 -23.84
N PRO A 26 -30.64 10.87 -24.68
CA PRO A 26 -29.90 12.10 -24.96
C PRO A 26 -30.74 13.22 -25.60
N THR A 27 -31.87 12.85 -26.21
CA THR A 27 -32.85 13.75 -26.82
C THR A 27 -33.78 14.44 -25.82
N GLY A 28 -33.66 14.12 -24.52
CA GLY A 28 -34.54 14.63 -23.45
C GLY A 28 -35.81 13.79 -23.24
N VAL A 29 -36.07 12.80 -24.09
CA VAL A 29 -37.16 11.84 -23.93
C VAL A 29 -36.87 10.88 -22.77
N VAL A 30 -37.91 10.53 -22.00
CA VAL A 30 -37.83 9.52 -20.92
C VAL A 30 -38.75 8.37 -21.28
N ILE A 31 -38.23 7.14 -21.22
CA ILE A 31 -38.96 5.90 -21.49
C ILE A 31 -38.89 5.02 -20.25
N GLN A 32 -40.04 4.63 -19.70
CA GLN A 32 -40.09 3.69 -18.57
C GLN A 32 -40.15 2.25 -19.09
N LEU A 33 -39.17 1.43 -18.72
CA LEU A 33 -39.10 0.01 -19.11
C LEU A 33 -39.31 -0.89 -17.91
N GLN A 34 -40.26 -1.82 -18.01
CA GLN A 34 -40.39 -2.91 -17.05
C GLN A 34 -39.44 -4.06 -17.40
N VAL A 35 -38.41 -4.27 -16.58
CA VAL A 35 -37.32 -5.25 -16.79
C VAL A 35 -37.22 -6.21 -15.62
N ARG A 36 -36.67 -7.41 -15.84
CA ARG A 36 -36.31 -8.32 -14.74
C ARG A 36 -35.09 -7.77 -14.01
N ILE A 37 -35.00 -7.99 -12.71
CA ILE A 37 -33.87 -7.51 -11.90
C ILE A 37 -32.54 -8.21 -12.27
N GLU A 38 -32.59 -9.42 -12.85
CA GLU A 38 -31.42 -10.12 -13.41
C GLU A 38 -31.03 -9.64 -14.82
N ALA A 39 -31.83 -8.79 -15.48
CA ALA A 39 -31.59 -8.45 -16.88
C ALA A 39 -30.21 -7.75 -17.03
N PRO A 40 -29.32 -8.26 -17.89
CA PRO A 40 -28.06 -7.58 -18.21
C PRO A 40 -28.33 -6.21 -18.83
N LEU A 41 -27.49 -5.23 -18.54
CA LEU A 41 -27.61 -3.88 -19.12
C LEU A 41 -27.66 -3.90 -20.66
N ALA A 42 -26.99 -4.86 -21.32
CA ALA A 42 -27.08 -5.08 -22.76
C ALA A 42 -28.49 -5.45 -23.24
N GLU A 43 -29.22 -6.28 -22.48
CA GLU A 43 -30.61 -6.63 -22.76
C GLU A 43 -31.52 -5.42 -22.56
N ILE A 44 -31.35 -4.70 -21.44
CA ILE A 44 -32.10 -3.48 -21.13
C ILE A 44 -31.91 -2.45 -22.26
N LYS A 45 -30.68 -2.25 -22.74
CA LYS A 45 -30.40 -1.33 -23.85
C LYS A 45 -30.98 -1.80 -25.19
N SER A 46 -30.98 -3.10 -25.47
CA SER A 46 -31.62 -3.69 -26.66
C SER A 46 -33.14 -3.54 -26.65
N ARG A 47 -33.76 -3.65 -25.47
CA ARG A 47 -35.19 -3.34 -25.29
C ARG A 47 -35.45 -1.84 -25.44
N LEU A 48 -34.63 -0.99 -24.83
CA LEU A 48 -34.74 0.46 -24.95
C LEU A 48 -34.64 0.95 -26.40
N TRP A 49 -33.76 0.37 -27.22
CA TRP A 49 -33.65 0.76 -28.64
C TRP A 49 -34.85 0.36 -29.48
N ARG A 50 -35.55 -0.72 -29.10
CA ARG A 50 -36.81 -1.13 -29.73
C ARG A 50 -37.98 -0.26 -29.28
N GLU A 51 -38.08 0.03 -28.00
CA GLU A 51 -39.12 0.92 -27.47
C GLU A 51 -38.96 2.34 -28.01
N ALA A 52 -37.73 2.84 -28.11
CA ALA A 52 -37.44 4.21 -28.53
C ALA A 52 -37.80 4.51 -29.98
N SER A 53 -37.97 3.52 -30.88
CA SER A 53 -38.38 3.78 -32.27
C SER A 53 -39.76 4.43 -32.36
N ASP A 54 -40.59 4.21 -31.36
CA ASP A 54 -41.99 4.64 -31.33
C ASP A 54 -42.15 6.02 -30.64
N TYR A 55 -41.04 6.62 -30.19
CA TYR A 55 -40.99 7.89 -29.48
C TYR A 55 -40.46 9.03 -30.37
N PRO A 56 -40.86 10.30 -30.10
CA PRO A 56 -40.34 11.46 -30.82
C PRO A 56 -38.82 11.58 -30.77
N LEU A 57 -38.24 12.21 -31.80
CA LEU A 57 -36.80 12.50 -31.91
C LEU A 57 -35.88 11.27 -31.99
N PHE A 58 -36.41 10.05 -32.16
CA PHE A 58 -35.60 8.84 -32.35
C PHE A 58 -34.56 8.96 -33.48
N ASN A 59 -34.91 9.65 -34.56
CA ASN A 59 -34.04 9.94 -35.69
C ASN A 59 -32.80 10.81 -35.36
N LEU A 60 -32.73 11.40 -34.17
CA LEU A 60 -31.54 12.11 -33.66
C LEU A 60 -30.58 11.18 -32.89
N LEU A 61 -30.97 9.93 -32.61
CA LEU A 61 -30.11 8.94 -31.99
C LEU A 61 -29.21 8.26 -33.03
N LYS A 62 -27.96 8.01 -32.63
CA LYS A 62 -27.04 7.11 -33.35
C LYS A 62 -27.33 5.65 -32.96
N ASP A 63 -26.54 4.70 -33.47
CA ASP A 63 -26.66 3.29 -33.04
C ASP A 63 -26.44 3.13 -31.52
N ALA A 64 -27.10 2.14 -30.92
CA ALA A 64 -26.98 1.76 -29.51
C ALA A 64 -25.53 1.53 -29.04
N ALA A 65 -24.61 1.21 -29.97
CA ALA A 65 -23.19 1.03 -29.72
C ALA A 65 -22.42 2.35 -29.45
N ASN A 66 -23.00 3.52 -29.78
CA ASN A 66 -22.42 4.84 -29.53
C ASN A 66 -22.72 5.38 -28.12
N TYR A 67 -23.52 4.66 -27.33
CA TYR A 67 -24.00 5.12 -26.03
C TYR A 67 -23.65 4.13 -24.90
N VAL A 68 -23.54 4.68 -23.69
CA VAL A 68 -23.33 3.94 -22.44
C VAL A 68 -24.36 4.43 -21.43
N PHE A 69 -24.83 3.54 -20.56
CA PHE A 69 -25.67 3.93 -19.44
C PHE A 69 -24.84 4.62 -18.35
N VAL A 70 -25.48 5.55 -17.66
CA VAL A 70 -24.98 6.23 -16.47
C VAL A 70 -26.04 6.16 -15.40
N CYS A 71 -25.65 5.86 -14.19
CA CYS A 71 -26.53 5.95 -13.02
C CYS A 71 -25.87 6.74 -11.89
N VAL A 72 -26.65 7.05 -10.85
CA VAL A 72 -26.12 7.40 -9.54
C VAL A 72 -26.07 6.11 -8.74
N ASN A 73 -24.92 5.74 -8.18
CA ASN A 73 -24.78 4.51 -7.39
C ASN A 73 -25.14 4.72 -5.91
N GLN A 74 -25.12 3.63 -5.12
CA GLN A 74 -25.45 3.65 -3.68
C GLN A 74 -24.64 4.67 -2.85
N LYS A 75 -23.44 5.06 -3.31
CA LYS A 75 -22.58 6.07 -2.66
C LYS A 75 -22.92 7.51 -3.06
N GLY A 76 -23.98 7.73 -3.85
CA GLY A 76 -24.38 9.04 -4.35
C GLY A 76 -23.50 9.58 -5.48
N LYS A 77 -22.60 8.77 -6.06
CA LYS A 77 -21.69 9.18 -7.14
C LYS A 77 -22.22 8.74 -8.51
N GLN A 78 -21.91 9.52 -9.54
CA GLN A 78 -22.23 9.18 -10.92
C GLN A 78 -21.28 8.10 -11.45
N GLU A 79 -21.81 7.03 -12.04
CA GLU A 79 -21.06 5.87 -12.55
C GLU A 79 -21.38 5.63 -14.03
N GLU A 80 -20.35 5.56 -14.89
CA GLU A 80 -20.49 5.09 -16.29
C GLU A 80 -20.51 3.54 -16.29
N LEU A 81 -21.63 2.96 -16.72
CA LEU A 81 -21.86 1.51 -16.71
C LEU A 81 -21.32 0.86 -17.98
N LEU A 82 -20.00 0.72 -18.03
CA LEU A 82 -19.25 0.28 -19.21
C LEU A 82 -19.32 -1.24 -19.46
N ASP A 83 -19.44 -2.03 -18.39
CA ASP A 83 -19.68 -3.47 -18.47
C ASP A 83 -21.18 -3.74 -18.66
N GLU A 84 -21.59 -3.84 -19.91
CA GLU A 84 -22.99 -4.10 -20.27
C GLU A 84 -23.43 -5.55 -19.98
N SER A 85 -22.53 -6.43 -19.50
CA SER A 85 -22.87 -7.80 -19.06
C SER A 85 -23.40 -7.87 -17.61
N ARG A 86 -23.13 -6.84 -16.78
CA ARG A 86 -23.63 -6.78 -15.40
C ARG A 86 -25.18 -6.79 -15.37
N PRO A 87 -25.80 -7.63 -14.54
CA PRO A 87 -27.24 -7.58 -14.31
C PRO A 87 -27.61 -6.39 -13.43
N LEU A 88 -28.85 -5.89 -13.55
CA LEU A 88 -29.33 -4.73 -12.79
C LEU A 88 -29.19 -4.91 -11.26
N ILE A 89 -29.40 -6.14 -10.76
CA ILE A 89 -29.23 -6.54 -9.36
C ILE A 89 -27.80 -6.36 -8.81
N ASP A 90 -26.78 -6.34 -9.66
CA ASP A 90 -25.36 -6.14 -9.29
C ASP A 90 -24.91 -4.68 -9.50
N VAL A 91 -25.68 -3.89 -10.25
CA VAL A 91 -25.43 -2.46 -10.43
C VAL A 91 -26.03 -1.67 -9.27
N ARG A 92 -27.22 -2.05 -8.81
CA ARG A 92 -27.98 -1.39 -7.73
C ARG A 92 -27.97 0.14 -7.78
N PRO A 93 -28.36 0.81 -8.90
CA PRO A 93 -28.52 2.26 -8.96
C PRO A 93 -29.30 2.82 -7.75
N PHE A 94 -28.93 3.97 -7.20
CA PHE A 94 -29.59 4.58 -6.02
C PHE A 94 -31.12 4.68 -6.16
N ARG A 95 -31.58 4.90 -7.39
CA ARG A 95 -32.95 4.72 -7.88
C ARG A 95 -32.88 4.03 -9.25
N PRO A 96 -33.93 3.33 -9.72
CA PRO A 96 -33.94 2.62 -11.00
C PRO A 96 -34.01 3.62 -12.19
N LEU A 97 -32.98 4.43 -12.33
CA LEU A 97 -32.85 5.51 -13.30
C LEU A 97 -31.56 5.28 -14.09
N LEU A 98 -31.67 5.15 -15.41
CA LEU A 98 -30.54 4.96 -16.31
C LEU A 98 -30.52 6.08 -17.34
N LYS A 99 -29.45 6.89 -17.37
CA LYS A 99 -29.26 7.93 -18.37
C LYS A 99 -28.33 7.45 -19.47
N LEU A 100 -28.71 7.57 -20.73
CA LEU A 100 -27.79 7.35 -21.85
C LEU A 100 -26.95 8.60 -22.10
N ILE A 101 -25.64 8.40 -22.23
CA ILE A 101 -24.70 9.41 -22.72
C ILE A 101 -23.90 8.87 -23.89
N HIS A 102 -23.37 9.76 -24.74
CA HIS A 102 -22.40 9.38 -25.76
C HIS A 102 -21.13 8.81 -25.12
N ARG A 103 -20.65 7.68 -25.64
CA ARG A 103 -19.35 7.11 -25.28
C ARG A 103 -18.24 8.11 -25.62
N LYS A 104 -17.35 8.38 -24.66
CA LYS A 104 -16.16 9.23 -24.80
C LYS A 104 -14.93 8.50 -24.26
N GLY A 105 -13.80 8.61 -24.96
CA GLY A 105 -12.54 7.97 -24.58
C GLY A 105 -12.43 6.50 -24.99
N ASP A 106 -11.32 5.86 -24.60
CA ASP A 106 -11.07 4.45 -24.88
C ASP A 106 -11.99 3.56 -24.02
N LYS A 107 -12.70 2.63 -24.67
CA LYS A 107 -13.62 1.71 -23.99
C LYS A 107 -12.88 0.69 -23.13
N GLU A 108 -11.75 0.15 -23.59
CA GLU A 108 -11.03 -0.91 -22.88
C GLU A 108 -10.34 -0.36 -21.64
N GLU A 109 -9.66 0.78 -21.75
CA GLU A 109 -9.01 1.42 -20.60
C GLU A 109 -10.06 1.90 -19.57
N LYS A 110 -11.16 2.52 -20.00
CA LYS A 110 -12.25 2.91 -19.08
C LYS A 110 -12.89 1.71 -18.39
N LEU A 111 -13.15 0.62 -19.11
CA LEU A 111 -13.72 -0.61 -18.55
C LEU A 111 -12.77 -1.22 -17.51
N PHE A 112 -11.48 -1.31 -17.84
CA PHE A 112 -10.46 -1.79 -16.93
C PHE A 112 -10.33 -0.92 -15.68
N ASN A 113 -10.34 0.41 -15.84
CA ASN A 113 -10.35 1.36 -14.73
C ASN A 113 -11.60 1.24 -13.84
N SER A 114 -12.77 0.95 -14.43
CA SER A 114 -14.01 0.66 -13.69
C SER A 114 -13.90 -0.64 -12.90
N HIS A 115 -13.34 -1.71 -13.47
CA HIS A 115 -13.11 -2.97 -12.75
C HIS A 115 -12.17 -2.80 -11.56
N ILE A 116 -11.06 -2.05 -11.73
CA ILE A 116 -10.16 -1.69 -10.61
C ILE A 116 -10.92 -0.89 -9.56
N GLY A 117 -11.63 0.18 -9.96
CA GLY A 117 -12.36 1.06 -9.05
C GLY A 117 -13.41 0.33 -8.20
N ASN A 118 -14.13 -0.61 -8.81
CA ASN A 118 -15.10 -1.46 -8.12
C ASN A 118 -14.41 -2.39 -7.10
N LEU A 119 -13.31 -3.03 -7.50
CA LEU A 119 -12.55 -3.96 -6.67
C LEU A 119 -11.92 -3.27 -5.44
N ILE A 120 -11.30 -2.09 -5.63
CA ILE A 120 -10.71 -1.30 -4.52
C ILE A 120 -11.76 -0.53 -3.72
N GLY A 121 -13.01 -0.45 -4.21
CA GLY A 121 -14.13 0.25 -3.56
C GLY A 121 -14.11 1.79 -3.69
N LYS A 122 -13.22 2.36 -4.51
CA LYS A 122 -12.99 3.80 -4.70
C LYS A 122 -12.78 4.07 -6.19
N SER A 123 -13.47 5.05 -6.77
CA SER A 123 -13.33 5.32 -8.20
C SER A 123 -11.96 5.93 -8.50
N LEU A 124 -11.26 5.44 -9.54
CA LEU A 124 -9.96 5.98 -9.92
C LEU A 124 -10.03 7.45 -10.35
N HIS A 125 -11.21 7.91 -10.78
CA HIS A 125 -11.44 9.32 -11.10
C HIS A 125 -11.36 10.23 -9.86
N GLU A 126 -11.55 9.69 -8.66
CA GLU A 126 -11.36 10.44 -7.41
C GLU A 126 -9.89 10.85 -7.20
N PHE A 127 -8.94 10.06 -7.72
CA PHE A 127 -7.53 10.43 -7.68
C PHE A 127 -7.21 11.52 -8.71
N ASP A 128 -7.78 11.46 -9.93
CA ASP A 128 -7.62 12.52 -10.94
C ASP A 128 -8.13 13.88 -10.41
N GLN A 129 -9.19 13.87 -9.59
CA GLN A 129 -9.82 15.08 -9.05
C GLN A 129 -9.07 15.71 -7.87
N MET A 130 -8.07 15.04 -7.28
CA MET A 130 -7.33 15.56 -6.12
C MET A 130 -6.38 16.72 -6.45
N LEU A 131 -6.03 16.92 -7.73
CA LEU A 131 -5.10 17.96 -8.21
C LEU A 131 -3.76 17.98 -7.43
N ASN A 132 -3.29 16.80 -6.99
CA ASN A 132 -2.08 16.63 -6.19
C ASN A 132 -0.97 16.01 -7.05
N THR A 133 0.11 16.76 -7.27
CA THR A 133 1.24 16.34 -8.11
C THR A 133 1.95 15.09 -7.59
N GLU A 134 1.98 14.85 -6.27
CA GLU A 134 2.58 13.64 -5.70
C GLU A 134 1.73 12.39 -6.04
N VAL A 135 0.40 12.53 -6.06
CA VAL A 135 -0.52 11.47 -6.49
C VAL A 135 -0.34 11.19 -7.98
N ASP A 136 -0.25 12.22 -8.82
CA ASP A 136 -0.07 12.08 -10.27
C ASP A 136 1.30 11.47 -10.65
N ASP A 137 2.37 11.88 -9.97
CA ASP A 137 3.72 11.34 -10.16
C ASP A 137 3.79 9.89 -9.69
N PHE A 138 3.22 9.56 -8.52
CA PHE A 138 3.11 8.17 -8.03
C PHE A 138 2.38 7.30 -9.05
N ARG A 139 1.18 7.70 -9.49
CA ARG A 139 0.37 6.91 -10.44
C ARG A 139 1.11 6.68 -11.76
N ARG A 140 1.85 7.68 -12.25
CA ARG A 140 2.66 7.57 -13.47
C ARG A 140 3.84 6.61 -13.29
N LYS A 141 4.62 6.76 -12.21
CA LYS A 141 5.77 5.87 -11.89
C LYS A 141 5.28 4.43 -11.72
N TYR A 142 4.28 4.22 -10.86
CA TYR A 142 3.84 2.88 -10.50
C TYR A 142 3.03 2.17 -11.58
N ARG A 143 2.39 2.90 -12.51
CA ARG A 143 1.86 2.31 -13.75
C ARG A 143 2.97 1.69 -14.60
N GLN A 144 4.04 2.45 -14.89
CA GLN A 144 5.17 1.95 -15.70
C GLN A 144 5.91 0.79 -15.01
N PHE A 145 6.11 0.89 -13.70
CA PHE A 145 6.68 -0.17 -12.86
C PHE A 145 5.86 -1.47 -12.92
N ALA A 146 4.54 -1.37 -12.73
CA ALA A 146 3.65 -2.53 -12.75
C ALA A 146 3.52 -3.15 -14.15
N GLU A 147 3.45 -2.32 -15.19
CA GLU A 147 3.46 -2.75 -16.60
C GLU A 147 4.79 -3.47 -16.95
N LYS A 148 5.93 -2.96 -16.50
CA LYS A 148 7.24 -3.61 -16.68
C LYS A 148 7.29 -5.00 -16.06
N ILE A 149 6.91 -5.16 -14.78
CA ILE A 149 6.92 -6.47 -14.11
C ILE A 149 5.91 -7.43 -14.76
N ALA A 150 4.76 -6.93 -15.23
CA ALA A 150 3.80 -7.74 -15.98
C ALA A 150 4.35 -8.23 -17.34
N ILE A 151 5.18 -7.43 -18.03
CA ILE A 151 5.87 -7.83 -19.26
C ILE A 151 6.96 -8.87 -18.96
N GLU A 152 7.82 -8.65 -17.97
CA GLU A 152 8.83 -9.60 -17.51
C GLU A 152 8.18 -10.96 -17.17
N ARG A 153 7.07 -10.94 -16.43
CA ARG A 153 6.33 -12.14 -16.04
C ARG A 153 5.71 -12.90 -17.23
N ARG A 154 5.29 -12.20 -18.29
CA ARG A 154 4.80 -12.83 -19.53
C ARG A 154 5.91 -13.55 -20.29
N GLN A 155 7.13 -13.02 -20.27
CA GLN A 155 8.31 -13.56 -20.97
C GLN A 155 8.92 -14.79 -20.29
N LEU A 156 8.56 -15.09 -19.03
CA LEU A 156 8.94 -16.33 -18.37
C LEU A 156 8.48 -17.56 -19.16
N ASP A 157 9.11 -18.70 -18.91
CA ASP A 157 8.61 -19.99 -19.40
C ASP A 157 7.35 -20.44 -18.64
N TRP A 158 6.86 -21.65 -18.95
CA TRP A 158 5.67 -22.16 -18.26
C TRP A 158 5.91 -22.35 -16.75
N ILE A 159 7.09 -22.84 -16.34
CA ILE A 159 7.37 -23.09 -14.92
C ILE A 159 7.52 -21.78 -14.14
N GLY A 160 8.16 -20.75 -14.70
CA GLY A 160 8.25 -19.42 -14.08
C GLY A 160 6.88 -18.76 -13.89
N ARG A 161 5.99 -18.85 -14.89
CA ARG A 161 4.59 -18.37 -14.73
C ARG A 161 3.80 -19.22 -13.72
N ALA A 162 4.02 -20.53 -13.67
CA ALA A 162 3.37 -21.40 -12.69
C ALA A 162 3.84 -21.10 -11.26
N THR A 163 5.14 -20.86 -11.06
CA THR A 163 5.75 -20.46 -9.79
C THR A 163 5.26 -19.08 -9.31
N TYR A 164 4.96 -18.13 -10.21
CA TYR A 164 4.28 -16.90 -9.80
C TYR A 164 2.88 -17.16 -9.20
N ALA A 165 2.09 -17.99 -9.89
CA ALA A 165 0.68 -18.20 -9.55
C ALA A 165 0.49 -19.15 -8.36
N TYR A 166 1.36 -20.15 -8.24
CA TYR A 166 1.35 -21.19 -7.21
C TYR A 166 2.75 -21.34 -6.60
N PRO A 167 3.27 -20.31 -5.90
CA PRO A 167 4.64 -20.31 -5.38
C PRO A 167 4.91 -21.49 -4.44
N PRO A 168 6.01 -22.23 -4.63
CA PRO A 168 6.37 -23.35 -3.78
C PRO A 168 6.85 -22.85 -2.41
N GLU A 169 6.39 -23.50 -1.34
CA GLU A 169 6.88 -23.23 0.02
C GLU A 169 8.16 -24.04 0.28
N ILE A 170 9.29 -23.39 0.10
CA ILE A 170 10.64 -23.97 0.20
C ILE A 170 11.28 -23.61 1.54
N GLU A 171 11.94 -24.60 2.15
CA GLU A 171 12.76 -24.48 3.35
C GLU A 171 14.22 -24.22 2.94
N SER A 172 14.76 -23.06 3.33
CA SER A 172 16.15 -22.67 3.03
C SER A 172 17.19 -23.33 3.94
N THR A 173 16.77 -23.86 5.09
CA THR A 173 17.65 -24.47 6.09
C THR A 173 17.81 -25.97 5.88
N ASP A 174 18.94 -26.53 6.35
CA ASP A 174 19.13 -27.98 6.38
C ASP A 174 18.13 -28.69 7.32
N PRO A 175 17.80 -29.97 7.08
CA PRO A 175 16.94 -30.74 7.98
C PRO A 175 17.57 -30.90 9.37
N HIS A 176 16.80 -30.65 10.42
CA HIS A 176 17.22 -30.96 11.79
C HIS A 176 17.32 -32.48 12.02
N SER A 177 18.12 -32.89 13.02
CA SER A 177 18.37 -34.32 13.33
C SER A 177 17.10 -35.17 13.48
N HIS A 178 16.05 -34.64 14.13
CA HIS A 178 14.77 -35.33 14.30
C HIS A 178 14.06 -35.67 12.96
N ILE A 179 14.39 -34.98 11.87
CA ILE A 179 13.85 -35.26 10.53
C ILE A 179 14.65 -36.41 9.90
N GLU A 180 15.97 -36.40 10.06
CA GLU A 180 16.88 -37.45 9.61
C GLU A 180 16.59 -38.79 10.32
N GLU A 181 16.30 -38.74 11.63
CA GLU A 181 15.88 -39.89 12.45
C GLU A 181 14.56 -40.54 11.97
N ASN A 182 13.72 -39.80 11.25
CA ASN A 182 12.47 -40.30 10.66
C ASN A 182 12.64 -40.86 9.22
N LEU A 183 13.84 -40.82 8.64
CA LEU A 183 14.12 -41.42 7.34
C LEU A 183 14.43 -42.92 7.45
N MET A 184 14.10 -43.64 6.39
CA MET A 184 14.50 -45.03 6.18
C MET A 184 15.99 -45.12 5.78
N GLU A 185 16.53 -46.35 5.82
CA GLU A 185 17.87 -46.67 5.30
C GLU A 185 18.19 -45.99 3.96
N ASN A 186 19.43 -45.52 3.84
CA ASN A 186 19.91 -44.72 2.70
C ASN A 186 19.17 -43.37 2.51
N ARG A 187 18.72 -42.73 3.61
CA ARG A 187 18.02 -41.44 3.63
C ARG A 187 16.79 -41.43 2.71
N ARG A 188 15.93 -42.45 2.82
CA ARG A 188 14.75 -42.60 1.95
C ARG A 188 13.44 -42.41 2.70
N PHE A 189 12.35 -42.11 1.99
CA PHE A 189 11.01 -42.05 2.58
C PHE A 189 9.93 -42.55 1.60
N LEU A 190 8.75 -42.85 2.14
CA LEU A 190 7.58 -43.29 1.37
C LEU A 190 6.64 -42.11 1.08
N VAL A 191 6.41 -41.85 -0.21
CA VAL A 191 5.43 -40.86 -0.70
C VAL A 191 4.26 -41.58 -1.38
N ASN A 192 3.03 -41.18 -1.08
CA ASN A 192 1.83 -41.72 -1.71
C ASN A 192 1.40 -40.80 -2.86
N VAL A 193 1.31 -41.31 -4.09
CA VAL A 193 0.87 -40.54 -5.26
C VAL A 193 -0.38 -41.15 -5.88
N ALA A 194 -1.42 -40.33 -6.07
CA ALA A 194 -2.62 -40.72 -6.82
C ALA A 194 -2.35 -40.63 -8.33
N ILE A 195 -2.55 -41.74 -9.05
CA ILE A 195 -2.12 -41.88 -10.45
C ILE A 195 -3.24 -41.56 -11.47
N LYS A 196 -4.51 -41.68 -11.10
CA LYS A 196 -5.63 -41.33 -12.00
C LYS A 196 -5.91 -39.81 -11.99
N ASN A 197 -6.13 -39.25 -13.18
CA ASN A 197 -6.32 -37.82 -13.37
C ASN A 197 -7.49 -37.22 -12.57
N ASN A 198 -7.31 -35.98 -12.14
CA ASN A 198 -8.30 -35.00 -11.68
C ASN A 198 -9.12 -35.31 -10.41
N ARG A 199 -9.14 -36.54 -9.87
CA ARG A 199 -9.73 -36.82 -8.54
C ARG A 199 -8.88 -37.82 -7.75
N ALA A 200 -8.16 -37.31 -6.74
CA ALA A 200 -7.38 -38.13 -5.83
C ALA A 200 -8.30 -38.96 -4.91
N SER A 201 -8.57 -40.21 -5.30
CA SER A 201 -9.19 -41.21 -4.44
C SER A 201 -8.12 -41.96 -3.65
N ILE A 202 -8.41 -42.30 -2.39
CA ILE A 202 -7.54 -43.17 -1.57
C ILE A 202 -7.27 -44.51 -2.27
N LYS A 203 -8.24 -45.01 -3.05
CA LYS A 203 -8.13 -46.28 -3.80
C LYS A 203 -7.14 -46.24 -4.97
N ASP A 204 -6.75 -45.05 -5.43
CA ASP A 204 -5.85 -44.86 -6.58
C ASP A 204 -4.45 -44.37 -6.16
N MET A 205 -4.15 -44.42 -4.85
CA MET A 205 -2.85 -44.06 -4.29
C MET A 205 -1.88 -45.23 -4.32
N HIS A 206 -0.67 -44.96 -4.83
CA HIS A 206 0.44 -45.89 -4.81
C HIS A 206 1.61 -45.31 -4.03
N ALA A 207 2.26 -46.14 -3.21
CA ALA A 207 3.43 -45.75 -2.44
C ALA A 207 4.70 -45.89 -3.30
N PHE A 208 5.54 -44.86 -3.26
CA PHE A 208 6.85 -44.81 -3.91
C PHE A 208 7.92 -44.61 -2.85
N ASN A 209 8.99 -45.40 -2.91
CA ASN A 209 10.17 -45.26 -2.05
C ASN A 209 11.19 -44.39 -2.78
N VAL A 210 11.45 -43.17 -2.29
CA VAL A 210 12.33 -42.18 -2.92
C VAL A 210 13.44 -41.70 -1.98
N PRO A 211 14.62 -41.32 -2.51
CA PRO A 211 15.63 -40.58 -1.75
C PRO A 211 15.08 -39.24 -1.22
N ALA A 212 15.61 -38.76 -0.09
CA ALA A 212 15.27 -37.46 0.47
C ALA A 212 15.74 -36.27 -0.40
N ASP A 213 16.85 -36.47 -1.11
CA ASP A 213 17.54 -35.54 -2.01
C ASP A 213 17.00 -35.58 -3.45
N ALA A 214 16.16 -36.55 -3.80
CA ALA A 214 15.58 -36.65 -5.14
C ALA A 214 14.69 -35.46 -5.48
N PHE A 215 14.56 -35.17 -6.76
CA PHE A 215 13.77 -34.05 -7.30
C PHE A 215 12.37 -34.50 -7.75
N PRO A 216 11.37 -33.58 -7.84
CA PRO A 216 10.03 -33.90 -8.31
C PRO A 216 9.96 -34.57 -9.69
N GLU A 217 10.92 -34.30 -10.58
CA GLU A 217 10.99 -34.92 -11.91
C GLU A 217 11.32 -36.42 -11.84
N GLU A 218 12.24 -36.83 -10.96
CA GLU A 218 12.55 -38.25 -10.73
C GLU A 218 11.33 -39.01 -10.21
N LEU A 219 10.60 -38.42 -9.26
CA LEU A 219 9.36 -38.99 -8.75
C LEU A 219 8.27 -39.02 -9.85
N LEU A 220 8.16 -38.00 -10.71
CA LEU A 220 7.26 -38.02 -11.87
C LEU A 220 7.58 -39.19 -12.82
N VAL A 221 8.85 -39.44 -13.14
CA VAL A 221 9.26 -40.58 -13.99
C VAL A 221 8.84 -41.93 -13.37
N LEU A 222 9.04 -42.11 -12.05
CA LEU A 222 8.60 -43.31 -11.34
C LEU A 222 7.07 -43.47 -11.37
N VAL A 223 6.33 -42.38 -11.16
CA VAL A 223 4.86 -42.34 -11.17
C VAL A 223 4.31 -42.68 -12.56
N LEU A 224 4.85 -42.08 -13.62
CA LEU A 224 4.43 -42.33 -15.00
C LEU A 224 4.76 -43.75 -15.46
N LYS A 225 5.93 -44.28 -15.11
CA LYS A 225 6.28 -45.70 -15.37
C LYS A 225 5.30 -46.65 -14.70
N LYS A 226 4.89 -46.35 -13.45
CA LYS A 226 3.86 -47.14 -12.75
C LYS A 226 2.48 -46.99 -13.40
N ARG A 227 2.13 -45.79 -13.90
CA ARG A 227 0.88 -45.54 -14.64
C ARG A 227 0.80 -46.37 -15.93
N GLY A 228 1.84 -46.34 -16.76
CA GLY A 228 1.87 -47.08 -18.02
C GLY A 228 1.70 -48.58 -17.80
N ALA A 229 2.36 -49.13 -16.77
CA ALA A 229 2.20 -50.53 -16.37
C ALA A 229 0.79 -50.89 -15.86
N ILE A 230 0.06 -49.96 -15.23
CA ILE A 230 -1.33 -50.16 -14.78
C ILE A 230 -2.33 -50.03 -15.95
N MET A 231 -2.09 -49.09 -16.86
CA MET A 231 -3.00 -48.76 -17.96
C MET A 231 -2.78 -49.62 -19.21
N GLY A 232 -1.73 -50.45 -19.25
CA GLY A 232 -1.39 -51.27 -20.43
C GLY A 232 -0.83 -50.47 -21.61
N VAL A 233 -0.48 -49.20 -21.40
CA VAL A 233 0.04 -48.29 -22.43
C VAL A 233 1.32 -47.65 -21.92
N LEU A 234 2.45 -48.20 -22.35
CA LEU A 234 3.76 -47.62 -22.11
C LEU A 234 4.01 -46.46 -23.10
N ASP A 235 4.77 -45.45 -22.67
CA ASP A 235 5.36 -44.38 -23.49
C ASP A 235 4.44 -43.33 -24.17
N LEU A 236 3.17 -43.16 -23.75
CA LEU A 236 2.38 -41.98 -24.16
C LEU A 236 2.61 -40.73 -23.30
N ASP A 237 2.85 -40.88 -22.00
CA ASP A 237 2.96 -39.74 -21.07
C ASP A 237 4.39 -39.19 -21.00
N LYS A 238 4.57 -37.91 -21.34
CA LYS A 238 5.86 -37.21 -21.14
C LYS A 238 5.90 -36.54 -19.75
N PRO A 239 6.97 -36.66 -18.95
CA PRO A 239 7.08 -35.98 -17.65
C PRO A 239 6.83 -34.47 -17.71
N VAL A 240 7.22 -33.83 -18.83
CA VAL A 240 7.04 -32.40 -19.09
C VAL A 240 5.59 -31.93 -19.24
N ASP A 241 4.62 -32.85 -19.36
CA ASP A 241 3.19 -32.51 -19.46
C ASP A 241 2.48 -32.55 -18.09
N TYR A 242 3.18 -32.98 -17.04
CA TYR A 242 2.63 -33.21 -15.70
C TYR A 242 3.31 -32.38 -14.61
N VAL A 243 2.63 -32.29 -13.46
CA VAL A 243 3.13 -31.81 -12.17
C VAL A 243 2.59 -32.68 -11.03
N LEU A 244 3.24 -32.60 -9.88
CA LEU A 244 2.73 -33.19 -8.63
C LEU A 244 2.01 -32.10 -7.82
N LYS A 245 0.75 -32.35 -7.48
CA LYS A 245 -0.10 -31.48 -6.65
C LYS A 245 -0.27 -32.09 -5.25
N ILE A 246 -0.29 -31.26 -4.22
CA ILE A 246 -0.60 -31.69 -2.84
C ILE A 246 -2.10 -32.03 -2.75
N VAL A 247 -2.43 -33.19 -2.18
CA VAL A 247 -3.84 -33.61 -2.02
C VAL A 247 -4.56 -32.67 -1.06
N GLY A 248 -5.74 -32.21 -1.45
CA GLY A 248 -6.55 -31.26 -0.66
C GLY A 248 -6.15 -29.78 -0.75
N GLN A 249 -5.04 -29.42 -1.43
CA GLN A 249 -4.56 -28.04 -1.51
C GLN A 249 -4.23 -27.62 -2.95
N GLU A 250 -4.46 -26.37 -3.35
CA GLU A 250 -4.00 -25.82 -4.64
C GLU A 250 -2.51 -25.44 -4.60
N ARG A 251 -1.69 -26.39 -4.15
CA ARG A 251 -0.24 -26.27 -4.04
C ARG A 251 0.44 -27.39 -4.83
N TYR A 252 1.58 -27.06 -5.43
CA TYR A 252 2.23 -27.89 -6.43
C TYR A 252 3.74 -27.95 -6.15
N LEU A 253 4.38 -29.06 -6.50
CA LEU A 253 5.83 -29.19 -6.45
C LEU A 253 6.40 -28.60 -7.74
N LEU A 254 6.73 -27.31 -7.69
CA LEU A 254 7.23 -26.51 -8.81
C LEU A 254 8.65 -26.00 -8.52
N GLY A 255 9.47 -25.91 -9.58
CA GLY A 255 10.87 -25.51 -9.48
C GLY A 255 11.82 -26.69 -9.20
N ASN A 256 13.11 -26.39 -9.22
CA ASN A 256 14.18 -27.38 -9.11
C ASN A 256 14.71 -27.45 -7.67
N TYR A 257 13.93 -28.04 -6.79
CA TYR A 257 14.22 -28.23 -5.36
C TYR A 257 14.11 -29.71 -4.99
N SER A 258 14.91 -30.18 -4.04
CA SER A 258 14.79 -31.56 -3.56
C SER A 258 13.48 -31.77 -2.80
N LEU A 259 12.96 -32.99 -2.76
CA LEU A 259 11.68 -33.28 -2.13
C LEU A 259 11.65 -32.85 -0.65
N LEU A 260 12.75 -33.01 0.10
CA LEU A 260 12.82 -32.61 1.51
C LEU A 260 12.96 -31.09 1.73
N GLN A 261 13.17 -30.28 0.68
CA GLN A 261 13.10 -28.82 0.76
C GLN A 261 11.65 -28.29 0.73
N TYR A 262 10.68 -29.03 0.21
CA TYR A 262 9.28 -28.59 0.24
C TYR A 262 8.72 -28.69 1.66
N THR A 263 8.26 -27.55 2.21
CA THR A 263 7.73 -27.41 3.58
C THR A 263 6.71 -28.50 3.94
N TYR A 264 5.79 -28.81 3.01
CA TYR A 264 4.79 -29.88 3.20
C TYR A 264 5.42 -31.27 3.35
N ILE A 265 6.39 -31.63 2.51
CA ILE A 265 7.05 -32.94 2.55
C ILE A 265 7.90 -33.03 3.83
N ARG A 266 8.70 -32.00 4.13
CA ARG A 266 9.49 -31.92 5.37
C ARG A 266 8.61 -32.07 6.61
N THR A 267 7.47 -31.37 6.66
CA THR A 267 6.49 -31.46 7.75
C THR A 267 5.86 -32.85 7.87
N CYS A 268 5.59 -33.53 6.76
CA CYS A 268 5.10 -34.90 6.78
C CYS A 268 6.15 -35.87 7.34
N VAL A 269 7.38 -35.82 6.84
CA VAL A 269 8.51 -36.66 7.29
C VAL A 269 8.80 -36.44 8.78
N SER A 270 8.87 -35.19 9.25
CA SER A 270 9.09 -34.86 10.68
C SER A 270 8.02 -35.43 11.63
N LYS A 271 6.84 -35.81 11.10
CA LYS A 271 5.72 -36.39 11.86
C LYS A 271 5.56 -37.90 11.63
N GLY A 272 6.47 -38.54 10.88
CA GLY A 272 6.32 -39.94 10.46
C GLY A 272 5.14 -40.20 9.50
N ILE A 273 4.59 -39.15 8.87
CA ILE A 273 3.43 -39.22 7.97
C ILE A 273 3.93 -39.31 6.53
N ARG A 274 3.32 -40.18 5.71
CA ARG A 274 3.61 -40.27 4.28
C ARG A 274 2.99 -39.09 3.54
N PRO A 275 3.76 -38.26 2.80
CA PRO A 275 3.18 -37.16 2.03
C PRO A 275 2.22 -37.70 0.98
N MET A 276 1.07 -37.02 0.81
CA MET A 276 0.03 -37.38 -0.16
C MET A 276 0.02 -36.39 -1.33
N LEU A 277 0.30 -36.89 -2.53
CA LEU A 277 0.35 -36.13 -3.78
C LEU A 277 -0.60 -36.71 -4.83
N SER A 278 -0.88 -35.96 -5.89
CA SER A 278 -1.64 -36.40 -7.07
C SER A 278 -0.97 -35.94 -8.36
N LEU A 279 -0.93 -36.82 -9.35
CA LEU A 279 -0.49 -36.49 -10.71
C LEU A 279 -1.54 -35.58 -11.39
N VAL A 280 -1.11 -34.45 -11.94
CA VAL A 280 -1.98 -33.45 -12.56
C VAL A 280 -1.37 -32.94 -13.87
N LEU A 281 -2.19 -32.77 -14.91
CA LEU A 281 -1.78 -32.20 -16.20
C LEU A 281 -1.48 -30.71 -16.10
N ARG A 282 -0.37 -30.25 -16.68
CA ARG A 282 0.00 -28.82 -16.73
C ARG A 282 -1.07 -27.94 -17.36
N SER A 283 -1.76 -28.45 -18.38
CA SER A 283 -2.87 -27.77 -19.06
C SER A 283 -4.13 -27.55 -18.21
N SER A 284 -4.23 -28.19 -17.04
CA SER A 284 -5.35 -27.99 -16.11
C SER A 284 -5.12 -26.89 -15.07
N LEU A 285 -3.88 -26.42 -14.91
CA LEU A 285 -3.57 -25.30 -14.01
C LEU A 285 -3.90 -23.98 -14.71
N GLN A 286 -4.49 -23.04 -13.96
CA GLN A 286 -4.72 -21.68 -14.45
C GLN A 286 -3.41 -20.87 -14.37
N VAL A 287 -2.48 -21.18 -15.28
CA VAL A 287 -1.23 -20.43 -15.47
C VAL A 287 -1.44 -19.44 -16.61
N GLU A 288 -1.56 -18.16 -16.25
CA GLU A 288 -2.13 -17.12 -17.12
C GLU A 288 -1.42 -16.96 -18.48
N VAL A 289 -2.21 -16.95 -19.55
CA VAL A 289 -1.92 -16.21 -20.80
C VAL A 289 -3.18 -15.43 -21.17
N LEU A 290 -3.45 -14.34 -20.44
CA LEU A 290 -4.47 -13.38 -20.84
C LEU A 290 -3.82 -12.34 -21.75
N ASP A 291 -4.18 -12.40 -23.03
CA ASP A 291 -3.66 -11.50 -24.05
C ASP A 291 -4.30 -10.11 -23.93
N VAL A 292 -3.69 -9.23 -23.14
CA VAL A 292 -4.08 -7.81 -23.00
C VAL A 292 -3.50 -6.97 -24.16
N SER A 293 -3.37 -7.57 -25.35
CA SER A 293 -2.75 -6.95 -26.53
C SER A 293 -3.53 -5.74 -27.08
N GLY A 294 -4.83 -5.64 -26.78
CA GLY A 294 -5.66 -4.46 -27.08
C GLY A 294 -5.14 -3.19 -26.40
N ILE A 295 -4.94 -3.25 -25.07
CA ILE A 295 -4.44 -2.13 -24.27
C ILE A 295 -2.93 -1.89 -24.51
N SER A 296 -2.16 -2.96 -24.71
CA SER A 296 -0.69 -2.89 -24.70
C SER A 296 -0.04 -2.40 -26.00
N ARG A 297 -0.76 -2.31 -27.13
CA ARG A 297 -0.19 -1.92 -28.44
C ARG A 297 -0.19 -0.40 -28.74
N ARG A 298 -0.71 0.46 -27.86
CA ARG A 298 -0.88 1.90 -28.14
C ARG A 298 -0.09 2.87 -27.26
N ALA A 299 0.72 2.38 -26.33
CA ALA A 299 1.70 3.19 -25.60
C ALA A 299 3.04 3.39 -26.35
N GLN A 300 3.11 3.04 -27.65
CA GLN A 300 4.19 3.47 -28.57
C GLN A 300 3.79 4.68 -29.42
N GLY A 301 2.90 5.55 -28.91
CA GLY A 301 2.91 6.95 -29.32
C GLY A 301 4.31 7.52 -29.02
N GLY A 302 4.92 8.19 -30.00
CA GLY A 302 6.34 8.51 -30.01
C GLY A 302 6.85 9.11 -28.70
N ALA A 303 8.12 8.81 -28.37
CA ALA A 303 8.78 9.31 -27.17
C ALA A 303 8.44 10.78 -26.96
N ALA A 304 7.86 11.11 -25.80
CA ALA A 304 7.51 12.48 -25.48
C ALA A 304 8.74 13.35 -25.75
N PRO A 305 8.61 14.48 -26.46
CA PRO A 305 9.75 15.36 -26.70
C PRO A 305 10.40 15.63 -25.34
N PRO A 306 11.74 15.55 -25.24
CA PRO A 306 12.42 15.65 -23.96
C PRO A 306 11.86 16.87 -23.24
N LEU A 307 11.27 16.65 -22.06
CA LEU A 307 10.73 17.72 -21.24
C LEU A 307 11.79 18.82 -21.24
N PRO A 308 11.46 20.06 -21.64
CA PRO A 308 12.45 21.13 -21.64
C PRO A 308 13.05 21.12 -20.25
N GLN A 309 14.38 20.92 -20.17
CA GLN A 309 15.08 20.83 -18.90
C GLN A 309 14.59 22.00 -18.07
N LYS A 310 13.89 21.73 -16.96
CA LYS A 310 13.39 22.81 -16.09
C LYS A 310 14.61 23.69 -15.86
N PRO A 311 14.55 25.00 -16.20
CA PRO A 311 15.71 25.86 -16.06
C PRO A 311 16.22 25.65 -14.63
N GLN A 312 17.52 25.42 -14.48
CA GLN A 312 18.15 25.28 -13.18
C GLN A 312 18.05 26.64 -12.48
N THR A 313 16.88 26.92 -11.92
CA THR A 313 16.64 27.99 -10.95
C THR A 313 17.66 27.76 -9.87
N ALA A 314 18.56 28.73 -9.68
CA ALA A 314 19.66 28.64 -8.73
C ALA A 314 19.11 28.13 -7.39
N SER A 315 19.46 26.92 -7.00
CA SER A 315 18.95 26.35 -5.75
C SER A 315 19.79 26.88 -4.60
N LEU A 316 19.13 27.36 -3.55
CA LEU A 316 19.82 27.80 -2.35
C LEU A 316 19.99 26.60 -1.43
N SER A 317 21.20 26.36 -0.93
CA SER A 317 21.37 25.36 0.14
C SER A 317 20.66 25.83 1.40
N LEU A 318 19.90 24.95 2.06
CA LEU A 318 19.30 25.20 3.37
C LEU A 318 20.32 25.75 4.37
N TRP A 319 21.55 25.25 4.31
CA TRP A 319 22.64 25.62 5.21
C TRP A 319 23.19 27.03 5.01
N ASN A 320 22.82 27.71 3.92
CA ASN A 320 23.17 29.11 3.67
C ASN A 320 22.18 30.09 4.33
N LEU A 321 21.15 29.60 5.02
CA LEU A 321 20.09 30.42 5.64
C LEU A 321 20.21 30.45 7.17
N GLN A 322 20.96 31.42 7.70
CA GLN A 322 21.08 31.68 9.15
C GLN A 322 19.86 32.44 9.72
N THR A 323 18.65 31.93 9.47
CA THR A 323 17.39 32.53 10.00
C THR A 323 16.58 31.49 10.74
N HIS A 324 15.79 31.92 11.74
CA HIS A 324 14.92 31.02 12.49
C HIS A 324 13.78 30.46 11.64
N VAL A 325 13.32 29.26 11.99
CA VAL A 325 12.05 28.72 11.50
C VAL A 325 10.92 29.61 12.01
N ARG A 326 10.22 30.26 11.09
CA ARG A 326 9.05 31.08 11.38
C ARG A 326 7.92 30.68 10.45
N ILE A 327 6.72 30.46 10.98
CA ILE A 327 5.56 30.04 10.20
C ILE A 327 4.38 30.93 10.58
N LYS A 328 3.72 31.51 9.59
CA LYS A 328 2.58 32.39 9.80
C LYS A 328 1.30 31.56 9.83
N VAL A 329 0.53 31.69 10.90
CA VAL A 329 -0.82 31.16 10.99
C VAL A 329 -1.77 32.28 10.53
N VAL A 330 -2.46 32.07 9.41
CA VAL A 330 -3.26 33.12 8.75
C VAL A 330 -4.69 33.10 9.30
N SER A 331 -5.41 32.01 9.07
CA SER A 331 -6.82 31.86 9.42
C SER A 331 -7.22 30.40 9.55
N ALA A 332 -8.32 30.13 10.26
CA ALA A 332 -9.05 28.89 10.14
C ALA A 332 -10.50 29.16 9.70
N ALA A 333 -11.16 28.15 9.16
CA ALA A 333 -12.56 28.18 8.79
C ALA A 333 -13.25 26.86 9.16
N ASN A 334 -14.58 26.89 9.28
CA ASN A 334 -15.43 25.77 9.73
C ASN A 334 -15.12 25.29 11.16
N VAL A 335 -14.56 26.13 12.04
CA VAL A 335 -14.33 25.75 13.45
C VAL A 335 -15.65 25.71 14.20
N ASN A 336 -15.97 24.58 14.82
CA ASN A 336 -17.13 24.41 15.70
C ASN A 336 -16.93 25.10 17.07
N ALA A 337 -16.73 26.42 17.05
CA ALA A 337 -16.65 27.27 18.23
C ALA A 337 -17.97 28.06 18.40
N GLY A 338 -18.61 27.92 19.57
CA GLY A 338 -19.74 28.76 19.98
C GLY A 338 -19.27 30.05 20.68
N ASP A 339 -20.21 30.96 20.96
CA ASP A 339 -19.94 32.34 21.43
C ASP A 339 -19.07 32.47 22.70
N LEU A 340 -18.97 31.40 23.50
CA LEU A 340 -18.21 31.36 24.76
C LEU A 340 -16.79 30.77 24.60
N MET A 341 -16.42 30.32 23.40
CA MET A 341 -15.18 29.62 23.10
C MET A 341 -14.31 30.47 22.17
N LYS A 342 -13.08 30.75 22.63
CA LYS A 342 -12.02 31.27 21.76
C LYS A 342 -11.23 30.11 21.17
N VAL A 343 -10.53 30.34 20.07
CA VAL A 343 -9.79 29.37 19.29
C VAL A 343 -8.37 29.87 19.11
N GLY A 344 -7.39 29.05 19.45
CA GLY A 344 -5.98 29.27 19.11
C GLY A 344 -5.41 28.09 18.32
N VAL A 345 -4.15 28.24 17.88
CA VAL A 345 -3.38 27.17 17.24
C VAL A 345 -2.10 26.96 18.04
N ARG A 346 -1.87 25.72 18.51
CA ARG A 346 -0.60 25.23 19.04
C ARG A 346 0.20 24.63 17.89
N ALA A 347 1.51 24.86 17.85
CA ALA A 347 2.40 24.26 16.85
C ALA A 347 3.73 23.83 17.49
N GLY A 348 4.27 22.71 17.02
CA GLY A 348 5.59 22.21 17.38
C GLY A 348 6.26 21.52 16.19
N ILE A 349 7.58 21.45 16.20
CA ILE A 349 8.36 20.79 15.15
C ILE A 349 8.92 19.48 15.70
N TYR A 350 8.68 18.37 15.01
CA TYR A 350 9.02 17.03 15.47
C TYR A 350 9.88 16.27 14.46
N HIS A 351 10.68 15.33 14.96
CA HIS A 351 11.33 14.28 14.17
C HIS A 351 10.97 12.91 14.78
N GLY A 352 10.21 12.10 14.04
CA GLY A 352 9.56 10.92 14.63
C GLY A 352 8.64 11.33 15.79
N GLY A 353 8.89 10.79 16.98
CA GLY A 353 8.21 11.17 18.22
C GLY A 353 8.88 12.31 19.02
N GLU A 354 10.11 12.70 18.71
CA GLU A 354 10.87 13.68 19.49
C GLU A 354 10.56 15.13 19.06
N THR A 355 10.43 16.04 20.02
CA THR A 355 10.23 17.48 19.77
C THR A 355 11.59 18.16 19.56
N LEU A 356 11.74 18.92 18.48
CA LEU A 356 12.99 19.62 18.12
C LEU A 356 13.11 21.00 18.77
N CYS A 357 11.99 21.54 19.28
CA CYS A 357 11.89 22.85 19.92
C CYS A 357 10.69 22.93 20.86
N ASP A 358 10.54 24.06 21.58
CA ASP A 358 9.39 24.34 22.44
C ASP A 358 8.10 24.55 21.61
N ILE A 359 6.97 24.14 22.19
CA ILE A 359 5.65 24.32 21.57
C ILE A 359 5.25 25.80 21.62
N THR A 360 4.93 26.37 20.45
CA THR A 360 4.48 27.76 20.30
C THR A 360 2.96 27.84 20.15
N SER A 361 2.37 29.02 20.35
CA SER A 361 0.91 29.21 20.27
C SER A 361 0.50 30.57 19.73
N THR A 362 -0.58 30.60 18.95
CA THR A 362 -1.26 31.86 18.60
C THR A 362 -2.09 32.40 19.77
N ARG A 363 -2.42 33.69 19.71
CA ARG A 363 -3.40 34.31 20.62
C ARG A 363 -4.81 33.76 20.33
N PRO A 364 -5.63 33.41 21.34
CA PRO A 364 -6.98 32.89 21.09
C PRO A 364 -7.94 33.96 20.54
N GLU A 365 -8.58 33.66 19.40
CA GLU A 365 -9.54 34.52 18.69
C GLU A 365 -10.95 33.96 18.72
N SER A 366 -11.97 34.78 18.46
CA SER A 366 -13.39 34.36 18.63
C SER A 366 -14.08 34.03 17.31
N GLY A 367 -15.06 33.12 17.35
CA GLY A 367 -15.92 32.77 16.21
C GLY A 367 -15.43 31.58 15.37
N SER A 368 -16.27 31.15 14.42
CA SER A 368 -16.06 29.93 13.62
C SER A 368 -15.03 30.06 12.49
N ASN A 369 -14.66 31.29 12.13
CA ASN A 369 -13.67 31.60 11.09
C ASN A 369 -12.60 32.56 11.64
N PRO A 370 -11.80 32.15 12.64
CA PRO A 370 -10.82 33.01 13.30
C PRO A 370 -9.67 33.37 12.36
N SER A 371 -9.13 34.60 12.49
CA SER A 371 -7.99 35.08 11.72
C SER A 371 -6.93 35.65 12.66
N TRP A 372 -5.73 35.09 12.63
CA TRP A 372 -4.63 35.46 13.52
C TRP A 372 -3.58 36.33 12.83
N ASN A 373 -3.26 36.03 11.57
CA ASN A 373 -2.14 36.64 10.82
C ASN A 373 -0.83 36.71 11.63
N GLN A 374 -0.58 35.72 12.49
CA GLN A 374 0.50 35.74 13.48
C GLN A 374 1.65 34.83 13.04
N TYR A 375 2.87 35.35 13.05
CA TYR A 375 4.08 34.51 12.94
C TYR A 375 4.35 33.81 14.28
N LEU A 376 4.54 32.50 14.21
CA LEU A 376 5.15 31.69 15.27
C LEU A 376 6.64 31.56 14.96
N ASP A 377 7.49 31.95 15.90
CA ASP A 377 8.95 31.76 15.84
C ASP A 377 9.31 30.61 16.79
N PHE A 378 9.98 29.60 16.26
CA PHE A 378 10.24 28.34 16.97
C PHE A 378 11.61 28.31 17.65
N GLY A 379 12.43 29.37 17.54
CA GLY A 379 13.78 29.43 18.12
C GLY A 379 14.81 28.47 17.52
N LEU A 380 14.40 27.54 16.67
CA LEU A 380 15.24 26.64 15.88
C LEU A 380 15.76 27.37 14.63
N THR A 381 17.01 27.16 14.21
CA THR A 381 17.51 27.73 12.95
C THR A 381 17.15 26.83 11.76
N LEU A 382 17.00 27.41 10.57
CA LEU A 382 16.73 26.63 9.35
C LEU A 382 17.86 25.66 9.01
N THR A 383 19.11 25.94 9.41
CA THR A 383 20.23 25.06 9.08
C THR A 383 20.16 23.73 9.83
N ASP A 384 19.46 23.73 10.96
CA ASP A 384 19.47 22.66 11.97
C ASP A 384 18.20 21.78 11.91
N ILE A 385 17.34 22.00 10.91
CA ILE A 385 16.16 21.17 10.68
C ILE A 385 16.57 19.89 9.95
N PRO A 386 16.26 18.69 10.48
CA PRO A 386 16.49 17.44 9.78
C PRO A 386 15.51 17.29 8.59
N ARG A 387 15.95 16.60 7.54
CA ARG A 387 15.22 16.42 6.28
C ARG A 387 13.76 15.93 6.45
N MET A 388 13.49 15.13 7.48
CA MET A 388 12.16 14.53 7.75
C MET A 388 11.37 15.23 8.88
N ALA A 389 11.73 16.47 9.23
CA ALA A 389 11.00 17.26 10.20
C ALA A 389 9.53 17.51 9.79
N ARG A 390 8.63 17.29 10.75
CA ARG A 390 7.17 17.45 10.63
C ARG A 390 6.75 18.64 11.48
N LEU A 391 5.92 19.51 10.91
CA LEU A 391 5.19 20.54 11.64
C LEU A 391 3.87 19.92 12.11
N CYS A 392 3.66 19.85 13.42
CA CYS A 392 2.46 19.31 14.04
C CYS A 392 1.64 20.45 14.63
N LEU A 393 0.38 20.59 14.20
CA LEU A 393 -0.52 21.65 14.65
C LEU A 393 -1.78 21.09 15.30
N VAL A 394 -2.24 21.77 16.35
CA VAL A 394 -3.56 21.53 16.97
C VAL A 394 -4.29 22.84 17.10
N ILE A 395 -5.51 22.87 16.58
CA ILE A 395 -6.49 23.92 16.80
C ILE A 395 -7.15 23.62 18.15
N TYR A 396 -7.03 24.54 19.11
CA TYR A 396 -7.51 24.36 20.47
C TYR A 396 -8.54 25.41 20.85
N GLY A 397 -9.60 24.98 21.55
CA GLY A 397 -10.58 25.84 22.19
C GLY A 397 -10.08 26.31 23.55
N VAL A 398 -10.46 27.52 23.94
CA VAL A 398 -10.27 28.10 25.27
C VAL A 398 -11.62 28.62 25.76
N PHE A 399 -12.04 28.20 26.95
CA PHE A 399 -13.25 28.71 27.59
C PHE A 399 -13.04 28.98 29.08
N ALA A 400 -13.72 30.01 29.58
CA ALA A 400 -13.61 30.45 30.98
C ALA A 400 -14.66 29.73 31.85
N ARG A 401 -14.22 28.80 32.70
CA ARG A 401 -15.11 28.09 33.63
C ARG A 401 -15.41 28.96 34.86
N LYS A 402 -16.67 29.38 35.04
CA LYS A 402 -17.12 30.17 36.21
C LYS A 402 -17.10 29.35 37.51
N THR A 403 -15.93 29.24 38.14
CA THR A 403 -15.75 28.64 39.48
C THR A 403 -15.57 29.72 40.55
N LYS A 404 -16.06 29.47 41.78
CA LYS A 404 -16.13 30.46 42.88
C LYS A 404 -14.79 30.94 43.44
N ARG A 405 -13.65 30.44 42.95
CA ARG A 405 -12.29 30.91 43.28
C ARG A 405 -11.43 30.84 42.00
N LYS A 406 -10.88 31.98 41.58
CA LYS A 406 -10.02 32.21 40.38
C LYS A 406 -10.42 31.41 39.14
N GLY A 407 -11.01 32.08 38.15
CA GLY A 407 -11.29 31.49 36.83
C GLY A 407 -10.02 30.90 36.23
N ARG A 408 -10.00 29.58 36.09
CA ARG A 408 -9.00 28.84 35.32
C ARG A 408 -9.55 28.67 33.91
N GLU A 409 -8.78 29.08 32.92
CA GLU A 409 -9.09 28.77 31.53
C GLU A 409 -8.79 27.29 31.30
N GLU A 410 -9.79 26.57 30.79
CA GLU A 410 -9.63 25.19 30.33
C GLU A 410 -9.40 25.22 28.82
N THR A 411 -8.46 24.41 28.33
CA THR A 411 -8.21 24.23 26.90
C THR A 411 -8.70 22.86 26.45
N ILE A 412 -9.23 22.77 25.23
CA ILE A 412 -9.61 21.50 24.62
C ILE A 412 -9.06 21.42 23.19
N PRO A 413 -8.47 20.29 22.76
CA PRO A 413 -8.13 20.08 21.36
C PRO A 413 -9.42 19.94 20.53
N VAL A 414 -9.49 20.60 19.37
CA VAL A 414 -10.68 20.65 18.49
C VAL A 414 -10.44 19.86 17.20
N ALA A 415 -9.30 20.11 16.57
CA ALA A 415 -8.86 19.43 15.35
C ALA A 415 -7.33 19.46 15.29
N TRP A 416 -6.72 18.48 14.62
CA TRP A 416 -5.27 18.39 14.48
C TRP A 416 -4.88 18.22 13.00
N VAL A 417 -3.69 18.70 12.63
CA VAL A 417 -3.13 18.48 11.30
C VAL A 417 -1.62 18.55 11.34
N ASN A 418 -0.96 17.64 10.62
CA ASN A 418 0.49 17.65 10.46
C ASN A 418 0.84 17.94 8.98
N THR A 419 2.02 18.50 8.75
CA THR A 419 2.61 18.62 7.40
C THR A 419 4.13 18.45 7.49
N THR A 420 4.77 17.97 6.43
CA THR A 420 6.23 18.00 6.33
C THR A 420 6.73 19.43 6.13
N LEU A 421 7.91 19.78 6.68
CA LEU A 421 8.58 21.05 6.37
C LEU A 421 9.19 21.07 4.96
N PHE A 422 9.53 19.88 4.43
CA PHE A 422 10.08 19.68 3.09
C PHE A 422 9.11 18.88 2.21
N ASP A 423 9.06 19.20 0.91
CA ASP A 423 8.27 18.45 -0.06
C ASP A 423 8.92 17.10 -0.45
N TYR A 424 8.22 16.34 -1.30
CA TYR A 424 8.70 15.05 -1.83
C TYR A 424 9.95 15.18 -2.72
N GLN A 425 10.28 16.38 -3.20
CA GLN A 425 11.45 16.67 -4.03
C GLN A 425 12.66 17.13 -3.18
N GLY A 426 12.56 17.15 -1.85
CA GLY A 426 13.63 17.60 -0.96
C GLY A 426 13.79 19.11 -0.86
N LYS A 427 12.76 19.87 -1.26
CA LYS A 427 12.74 21.34 -1.15
C LYS A 427 12.00 21.78 0.10
N LEU A 428 12.49 22.82 0.76
CA LEU A 428 11.75 23.47 1.84
C LEU A 428 10.43 24.03 1.28
N ARG A 429 9.30 23.78 1.97
CA ARG A 429 8.01 24.38 1.58
C ARG A 429 8.06 25.90 1.76
N GLN A 430 7.43 26.62 0.83
CA GLN A 430 7.45 28.09 0.76
C GLN A 430 6.08 28.60 0.29
N GLY A 431 5.67 29.78 0.80
CA GLY A 431 4.40 30.40 0.44
C GLY A 431 3.18 29.82 1.16
N PRO A 432 1.95 30.17 0.72
CA PRO A 432 0.72 29.77 1.37
C PRO A 432 0.40 28.28 1.18
N LEU A 433 -0.04 27.62 2.24
CA LEU A 433 -0.51 26.25 2.26
C LEU A 433 -1.85 26.19 3.03
N LYS A 434 -2.88 25.66 2.36
CA LYS A 434 -4.16 25.34 2.99
C LYS A 434 -4.16 23.87 3.41
N LEU A 435 -4.41 23.63 4.68
CA LEU A 435 -4.50 22.31 5.31
C LEU A 435 -5.95 22.06 5.74
N PHE A 436 -6.40 20.81 5.64
CA PHE A 436 -7.69 20.36 6.16
C PHE A 436 -7.44 19.41 7.33
N ALA A 437 -8.04 19.70 8.48
CA ALA A 437 -7.71 19.05 9.74
C ALA A 437 -8.56 17.81 10.03
N TRP A 438 -7.98 16.91 10.83
CA TRP A 438 -8.59 15.68 11.30
C TRP A 438 -9.28 15.89 12.65
N PRO A 439 -10.36 15.12 12.95
CA PRO A 439 -10.96 15.12 14.27
C PRO A 439 -9.98 14.55 15.31
N VAL A 440 -10.09 15.02 16.54
CA VAL A 440 -9.21 14.62 17.64
C VAL A 440 -9.61 13.22 18.16
N PRO A 441 -8.67 12.26 18.24
CA PRO A 441 -8.93 10.96 18.86
C PRO A 441 -9.19 11.08 20.36
N GLU A 442 -10.06 10.23 20.93
CA GLU A 442 -10.35 10.22 22.38
C GLU A 442 -9.11 9.94 23.25
N THR A 443 -8.07 9.34 22.69
CA THR A 443 -6.78 9.06 23.34
C THR A 443 -5.83 10.26 23.40
N MET A 444 -6.14 11.37 22.73
CA MET A 444 -5.26 12.53 22.58
C MET A 444 -5.50 13.57 23.69
N ALA A 445 -4.80 13.42 24.81
CA ALA A 445 -4.87 14.36 25.93
C ALA A 445 -4.00 15.63 25.68
N ASP A 446 -4.63 16.81 25.51
CA ASP A 446 -4.09 18.19 25.52
C ASP A 446 -2.83 18.55 24.71
N GLN A 447 -2.18 17.59 24.06
CA GLN A 447 -0.90 17.70 23.36
C GLN A 447 -1.06 17.72 21.83
N LEU A 448 0.07 17.81 21.11
CA LEU A 448 0.13 17.63 19.65
C LEU A 448 0.11 16.13 19.29
N ASN A 449 -0.22 15.78 18.03
CA ASN A 449 -0.25 14.38 17.56
C ASN A 449 0.89 14.10 16.57
N PRO A 450 2.16 13.97 16.99
CA PRO A 450 3.28 13.77 16.07
C PRO A 450 3.25 12.41 15.33
N VAL A 451 2.62 11.39 15.94
CA VAL A 451 2.43 10.06 15.36
C VAL A 451 1.41 10.08 14.19
N GLY A 452 0.53 11.08 14.15
CA GLY A 452 -0.52 11.21 13.13
C GLY A 452 -0.01 11.48 11.71
N THR A 453 -0.86 11.15 10.73
CA THR A 453 -0.59 11.35 9.30
C THR A 453 -0.25 12.81 8.94
N VAL A 454 0.65 13.00 7.98
CA VAL A 454 0.94 14.30 7.33
C VAL A 454 0.05 14.58 6.12
N VAL A 455 -0.87 13.66 5.80
CA VAL A 455 -1.85 13.82 4.73
C VAL A 455 -2.96 14.75 5.25
N SER A 456 -3.26 15.81 4.49
CA SER A 456 -4.41 16.69 4.73
C SER A 456 -5.73 15.90 4.61
N ASN A 457 -6.72 16.22 5.44
CA ASN A 457 -8.04 15.59 5.38
C ASN A 457 -8.68 15.75 3.99
N ILE A 458 -9.27 14.66 3.50
CA ILE A 458 -9.85 14.55 2.14
C ILE A 458 -11.25 15.19 2.09
N ASP A 459 -11.96 15.26 3.22
CA ASP A 459 -13.23 16.00 3.30
C ASP A 459 -12.97 17.50 3.39
N THR A 460 -12.78 18.12 2.22
CA THR A 460 -12.55 19.56 2.09
C THR A 460 -13.82 20.41 2.30
N VAL A 461 -14.98 19.78 2.51
CA VAL A 461 -16.28 20.47 2.63
C VAL A 461 -16.66 20.66 4.08
N THR A 462 -16.55 19.63 4.92
CA THR A 462 -17.01 19.68 6.32
C THR A 462 -15.88 19.86 7.34
N SER A 463 -14.63 19.54 6.98
CA SER A 463 -13.51 19.65 7.92
C SER A 463 -13.13 21.10 8.22
N VAL A 464 -12.45 21.28 9.35
CA VAL A 464 -11.82 22.54 9.71
C VAL A 464 -10.64 22.78 8.77
N SER A 465 -10.65 23.89 8.04
CA SER A 465 -9.51 24.27 7.18
C SER A 465 -8.62 25.28 7.89
N LEU A 466 -7.31 25.11 7.82
CA LEU A 466 -6.28 25.98 8.39
C LEU A 466 -5.36 26.51 7.28
N ASP A 467 -5.31 27.82 7.13
CA ASP A 467 -4.42 28.51 6.20
C ASP A 467 -3.13 28.92 6.94
N ILE A 468 -1.98 28.40 6.49
CA ILE A 468 -0.65 28.77 6.97
C ILE A 468 0.21 29.31 5.82
N GLU A 469 1.27 30.03 6.13
CA GLU A 469 2.19 30.57 5.14
C GLU A 469 3.64 30.35 5.60
N PHE A 470 4.38 29.60 4.79
CA PHE A 470 5.83 29.40 4.94
C PHE A 470 6.59 30.60 4.35
N PRO A 471 7.73 31.01 4.94
CA PRO A 471 8.55 32.08 4.39
C PRO A 471 8.95 31.79 2.94
N ALA A 472 8.79 32.78 2.06
CA ALA A 472 9.24 32.71 0.68
C ALA A 472 10.67 33.25 0.56
N TYR A 473 11.51 32.51 -0.16
CA TYR A 473 12.86 32.90 -0.55
C TYR A 473 12.88 33.18 -2.05
N SER A 474 13.89 33.91 -2.53
CA SER A 474 14.04 34.22 -3.97
C SER A 474 14.28 32.99 -4.85
N ASN A 475 14.59 31.84 -4.24
CA ASN A 475 15.03 30.61 -4.89
C ASN A 475 14.49 29.38 -4.14
N ALA A 476 14.39 28.24 -4.82
CA ALA A 476 14.06 26.96 -4.18
C ALA A 476 15.20 26.53 -3.23
N VAL A 477 14.85 26.24 -1.98
CA VAL A 477 15.81 25.85 -0.93
C VAL A 477 15.90 24.32 -0.85
N VAL A 478 17.10 23.74 -0.94
CA VAL A 478 17.35 22.28 -1.06
C VAL A 478 18.31 21.78 0.03
N TYR A 479 18.14 20.52 0.44
CA TYR A 479 18.98 19.84 1.45
C TYR A 479 20.32 19.32 0.83
N PRO A 480 21.49 19.52 1.46
CA PRO A 480 22.81 19.15 0.90
C PRO A 480 23.31 17.71 1.23
N SER A 481 24.49 17.32 0.74
CA SER A 481 25.12 15.98 0.84
C SER A 481 26.62 16.03 1.25
N PHE A 482 27.17 14.99 1.90
CA PHE A 482 28.42 15.08 2.73
C PHE A 482 29.41 13.91 2.58
N ASP A 483 30.63 14.09 3.13
CA ASP A 483 31.81 13.20 3.01
C ASP A 483 32.62 13.08 4.34
N THR A 484 33.59 12.16 4.40
CA THR A 484 34.03 11.41 5.62
C THR A 484 35.26 11.90 6.43
N GLY A 485 35.35 11.44 7.70
CA GLY A 485 36.55 11.44 8.56
C GLY A 485 36.33 10.74 9.92
N GLY A 486 37.34 10.13 10.57
CA GLY A 486 37.16 9.36 11.83
C GLY A 486 38.44 9.00 12.63
N ALA A 487 38.22 8.54 13.88
CA ALA A 487 39.16 8.05 14.93
C ALA A 487 38.33 7.58 16.17
N ASP A 488 38.80 6.90 17.24
CA ASP A 488 40.00 6.10 17.56
C ASP A 488 39.73 5.22 18.84
N ALA A 489 40.40 4.07 19.02
CA ALA A 489 39.94 2.94 19.85
C ALA A 489 40.53 2.82 21.28
N SER A 490 39.68 2.96 22.31
CA SER A 490 40.02 2.58 23.72
C SER A 490 38.83 2.32 24.66
N LEU A 491 37.60 2.71 24.28
CA LEU A 491 36.43 2.76 25.18
C LEU A 491 35.42 1.59 25.05
N LEU A 492 35.78 0.55 24.28
CA LEU A 492 34.85 -0.44 23.73
C LEU A 492 34.03 -1.25 24.75
N GLU A 493 34.57 -1.55 25.93
CA GLU A 493 33.88 -2.44 26.89
C GLU A 493 32.76 -1.74 27.67
N GLN A 494 32.88 -0.43 27.93
CA GLN A 494 31.77 0.37 28.49
C GLN A 494 30.65 0.54 27.47
N LEU A 495 31.01 0.80 26.20
CA LEU A 495 30.08 0.87 25.08
C LEU A 495 29.24 -0.41 24.99
N ARG A 496 29.90 -1.57 25.06
CA ARG A 496 29.27 -2.90 25.00
C ARG A 496 28.15 -3.09 26.03
N GLN A 497 28.29 -2.57 27.25
CA GLN A 497 27.27 -2.74 28.30
C GLN A 497 26.03 -1.86 28.08
N ILE A 498 26.18 -0.71 27.44
CA ILE A 498 25.06 0.20 27.13
C ILE A 498 24.30 -0.33 25.90
N VAL A 499 25.04 -0.64 24.83
CA VAL A 499 24.42 -0.97 23.53
C VAL A 499 23.73 -2.33 23.50
N ASN A 500 24.08 -3.28 24.40
CA ASN A 500 23.45 -4.61 24.47
C ASN A 500 22.28 -4.74 25.47
N ARG A 501 21.79 -3.63 26.06
CA ARG A 501 20.52 -3.64 26.84
C ARG A 501 19.31 -4.00 25.95
N GLU A 502 18.13 -4.21 26.52
CA GLU A 502 16.90 -4.38 25.73
C GLU A 502 16.54 -3.09 24.94
N PRO A 503 15.81 -3.16 23.80
CA PRO A 503 15.49 -1.98 22.98
C PRO A 503 14.68 -0.90 23.72
N LEU A 504 13.79 -1.30 24.62
CA LEU A 504 12.95 -0.40 25.42
C LEU A 504 13.65 0.13 26.70
N ALA A 505 14.90 -0.27 26.96
CA ALA A 505 15.63 0.21 28.12
C ALA A 505 16.03 1.70 27.93
N PRO A 506 15.73 2.59 28.88
CA PRO A 506 16.09 4.00 28.75
C PRO A 506 17.61 4.18 28.72
N ILE A 507 18.06 5.05 27.82
CA ILE A 507 19.45 5.50 27.71
C ILE A 507 19.51 6.92 28.30
N PHE A 508 20.31 7.12 29.34
CA PHE A 508 20.45 8.45 29.97
C PHE A 508 21.27 9.39 29.09
N GLU A 509 21.12 10.70 29.24
CA GLU A 509 21.78 11.69 28.36
C GLU A 509 23.31 11.54 28.30
N GLN A 510 23.94 11.24 29.44
CA GLN A 510 25.38 10.93 29.53
C GLN A 510 25.77 9.67 28.75
N GLU A 511 24.89 8.67 28.69
CA GLU A 511 25.09 7.46 27.90
C GLU A 511 24.83 7.73 26.42
N LYS A 512 23.87 8.59 26.07
CA LYS A 512 23.64 9.04 24.68
C LYS A 512 24.87 9.75 24.12
N GLU A 513 25.44 10.70 24.86
CA GLU A 513 26.65 11.41 24.44
C GLU A 513 27.85 10.47 24.27
N LEU A 514 28.02 9.48 25.18
CA LEU A 514 29.07 8.47 25.08
C LEU A 514 28.91 7.56 23.84
N VAL A 515 27.69 7.09 23.58
CA VAL A 515 27.37 6.27 22.40
C VAL A 515 27.56 7.08 21.11
N TRP A 516 27.22 8.37 21.13
CA TRP A 516 27.38 9.27 19.99
C TRP A 516 28.86 9.62 19.70
N GLU A 517 29.66 9.89 20.73
CA GLU A 517 31.13 10.04 20.62
C GLU A 517 31.72 8.79 19.94
N ARG A 518 31.25 7.61 20.36
CA ARG A 518 31.71 6.29 19.94
C ARG A 518 30.94 5.68 18.77
N ARG A 519 30.29 6.51 17.94
CA ARG A 519 29.49 6.08 16.77
C ARG A 519 30.27 5.21 15.77
N ILE A 520 31.57 5.46 15.58
CA ILE A 520 32.45 4.63 14.72
C ILE A 520 32.65 3.24 15.35
N ASP A 521 32.97 3.20 16.64
CA ASP A 521 33.14 1.95 17.40
C ASP A 521 31.85 1.09 17.37
N CYS A 522 30.67 1.73 17.41
CA CYS A 522 29.37 1.07 17.20
C CYS A 522 29.26 0.42 15.82
N ARG A 523 29.63 1.13 14.74
CA ARG A 523 29.58 0.61 13.36
C ARG A 523 30.47 -0.62 13.19
N GLU A 524 31.72 -0.54 13.65
CA GLU A 524 32.73 -1.58 13.42
C GLU A 524 32.50 -2.84 14.28
N HIS A 525 32.10 -2.68 15.54
CA HIS A 525 32.06 -3.80 16.50
C HIS A 525 30.65 -4.26 16.86
N PHE A 526 29.63 -3.40 16.71
CA PHE A 526 28.27 -3.66 17.19
C PHE A 526 27.21 -3.18 16.18
N PRO A 527 27.23 -3.64 14.91
CA PRO A 527 26.36 -3.10 13.86
C PRO A 527 24.86 -3.27 14.16
N HIS A 528 24.47 -4.27 14.96
CA HIS A 528 23.09 -4.47 15.43
C HIS A 528 22.54 -3.31 16.29
N THR A 529 23.38 -2.39 16.71
CA THR A 529 23.02 -1.31 17.65
C THR A 529 22.57 -0.02 16.97
N LEU A 530 22.43 -0.04 15.63
CA LEU A 530 22.04 1.13 14.82
C LEU A 530 20.79 1.84 15.36
N ALA A 531 19.75 1.07 15.71
CA ALA A 531 18.51 1.58 16.31
C ALA A 531 18.78 2.48 17.54
N LYS A 532 19.66 2.04 18.44
CA LYS A 532 20.03 2.82 19.63
C LYS A 532 20.91 4.01 19.32
N LEU A 533 21.86 3.86 18.40
CA LEU A 533 22.71 4.97 17.98
C LEU A 533 21.87 6.11 17.38
N LEU A 534 20.84 5.79 16.59
CA LEU A 534 19.90 6.75 16.03
C LEU A 534 19.08 7.51 17.10
N CYS A 535 18.78 6.86 18.24
CA CYS A 535 18.17 7.50 19.42
C CYS A 535 19.15 8.37 20.24
N CYS A 536 20.44 8.32 19.93
CA CYS A 536 21.51 9.15 20.52
C CYS A 536 21.91 10.34 19.63
N VAL A 537 21.49 10.36 18.35
CA VAL A 537 21.72 11.49 17.43
C VAL A 537 20.94 12.71 17.92
N LYS A 538 21.61 13.86 18.04
CA LYS A 538 20.91 15.14 18.25
C LYS A 538 20.36 15.62 16.91
N TRP A 539 19.13 15.20 16.58
CA TRP A 539 18.48 15.48 15.29
C TRP A 539 18.26 16.98 15.00
N ASN A 540 18.44 17.85 15.99
CA ASN A 540 18.48 19.31 15.89
C ASN A 540 19.91 19.89 15.79
N SER A 541 20.92 19.08 15.49
CA SER A 541 22.25 19.53 15.03
C SER A 541 22.51 19.02 13.63
N LYS A 542 22.80 19.92 12.70
CA LYS A 542 23.15 19.57 11.32
C LYS A 542 24.48 18.82 11.23
N GLU A 543 25.42 19.10 12.13
CA GLU A 543 26.70 18.40 12.22
C GLU A 543 26.47 16.94 12.59
N ASP A 544 25.66 16.68 13.64
CA ASP A 544 25.38 15.33 14.08
C ASP A 544 24.56 14.53 13.05
N VAL A 545 23.53 15.17 12.45
CA VAL A 545 22.76 14.56 11.37
C VAL A 545 23.63 14.27 10.14
N ALA A 546 24.53 15.18 9.74
CA ALA A 546 25.44 14.94 8.63
C ALA A 546 26.39 13.78 8.90
N LEU A 547 26.96 13.71 10.11
CA LEU A 547 27.80 12.59 10.56
C LEU A 547 27.03 11.27 10.56
N MET A 548 25.78 11.25 10.99
CA MET A 548 24.95 10.04 10.96
C MET A 548 24.65 9.61 9.52
N GLN A 549 24.30 10.53 8.63
CA GLN A 549 24.03 10.22 7.22
C GLN A 549 25.26 9.64 6.49
N ILE A 550 26.45 10.15 6.79
CA ILE A 550 27.72 9.57 6.32
C ILE A 550 27.90 8.14 6.86
N LEU A 551 27.61 7.94 8.15
CA LEU A 551 27.78 6.66 8.81
C LEU A 551 26.82 5.58 8.27
N LEU A 552 25.58 5.97 7.95
CA LEU A 552 24.56 5.12 7.33
C LEU A 552 25.00 4.57 5.96
N GLN A 553 25.64 5.38 5.10
CA GLN A 553 26.13 4.95 3.78
C GLN A 553 27.15 3.80 3.87
N THR A 554 27.82 3.66 5.00
CA THR A 554 28.86 2.65 5.26
C THR A 554 28.44 1.61 6.30
N TRP A 555 27.20 1.66 6.79
CA TRP A 555 26.75 0.79 7.88
C TRP A 555 26.64 -0.68 7.41
N PRO A 556 27.21 -1.66 8.15
CA PRO A 556 27.07 -3.07 7.82
C PRO A 556 25.59 -3.50 7.78
N ARG A 557 25.22 -4.37 6.85
CA ARG A 557 23.82 -4.82 6.72
C ARG A 557 23.39 -5.58 7.99
N LEU A 558 22.27 -5.14 8.57
CA LEU A 558 21.66 -5.77 9.73
C LEU A 558 21.04 -7.12 9.35
N GLU A 559 20.79 -7.94 10.37
CA GLU A 559 19.86 -9.06 10.21
C GLU A 559 18.43 -8.53 9.95
N PRO A 560 17.63 -9.20 9.11
CA PRO A 560 16.32 -8.69 8.69
C PRO A 560 15.37 -8.39 9.87
N GLU A 561 15.39 -9.19 10.93
CA GLU A 561 14.56 -9.00 12.12
C GLU A 561 14.93 -7.73 12.90
N GLN A 562 16.22 -7.40 12.96
CA GLN A 562 16.72 -6.15 13.57
C GLN A 562 16.34 -4.94 12.71
N ALA A 563 16.37 -5.09 11.39
CA ALA A 563 15.98 -4.06 10.45
C ALA A 563 14.49 -3.71 10.50
N LEU A 564 13.61 -4.61 10.95
CA LEU A 564 12.18 -4.30 11.12
C LEU A 564 11.92 -3.19 12.15
N GLU A 565 12.75 -3.09 13.20
CA GLU A 565 12.66 -2.03 14.21
C GLU A 565 12.84 -0.63 13.58
N LEU A 566 13.78 -0.51 12.63
CA LEU A 566 14.10 0.74 11.92
C LEU A 566 13.01 1.25 10.97
N LEU A 567 11.90 0.53 10.84
CA LEU A 567 10.72 0.99 10.10
C LEU A 567 9.63 1.55 11.03
N ASP A 568 9.79 1.48 12.35
CA ASP A 568 8.85 2.07 13.32
C ASP A 568 8.74 3.61 13.21
N TYR A 569 7.66 4.20 13.74
CA TYR A 569 7.43 5.66 13.76
C TYR A 569 8.58 6.45 14.39
N THR A 570 9.32 5.84 15.31
CA THR A 570 10.52 6.40 15.94
C THR A 570 11.59 6.78 14.90
N TYR A 571 11.73 6.00 13.83
CA TYR A 571 12.74 6.17 12.80
C TYR A 571 12.12 6.81 11.56
N ALA A 572 12.05 8.15 11.54
CA ALA A 572 11.45 8.91 10.44
C ALA A 572 12.39 9.14 9.24
N ASP A 573 13.70 8.92 9.39
CA ASP A 573 14.69 9.23 8.35
C ASP A 573 14.62 8.27 7.14
N GLN A 574 14.80 8.83 5.94
CA GLN A 574 14.65 8.08 4.70
C GLN A 574 15.82 7.12 4.42
N GLU A 575 17.07 7.48 4.73
CA GLU A 575 18.20 6.60 4.47
C GLU A 575 18.20 5.43 5.47
N VAL A 576 17.81 5.69 6.73
CA VAL A 576 17.52 4.63 7.73
C VAL A 576 16.47 3.66 7.21
N ARG A 577 15.29 4.15 6.78
CA ARG A 577 14.22 3.31 6.24
C ARG A 577 14.62 2.55 4.98
N LYS A 578 15.39 3.18 4.10
CA LYS A 578 15.95 2.54 2.89
C LYS A 578 16.95 1.43 3.22
N ILE A 579 17.84 1.63 4.21
CA ILE A 579 18.73 0.58 4.70
C ILE A 579 17.94 -0.58 5.30
N ALA A 580 16.88 -0.27 6.07
CA ALA A 580 16.01 -1.27 6.66
C ALA A 580 15.29 -2.12 5.59
N VAL A 581 14.66 -1.47 4.58
CA VAL A 581 14.05 -2.13 3.42
C VAL A 581 15.05 -3.01 2.67
N GLN A 582 16.27 -2.53 2.44
CA GLN A 582 17.34 -3.29 1.79
C GLN A 582 17.85 -4.49 2.62
N CYS A 583 17.65 -4.50 3.93
CA CYS A 583 17.94 -5.67 4.77
C CYS A 583 16.77 -6.68 4.70
N ILE A 584 15.52 -6.24 4.85
CA ILE A 584 14.35 -7.14 4.73
C ILE A 584 14.11 -7.66 3.31
N GLU A 585 14.64 -7.01 2.27
CA GLU A 585 14.61 -7.54 0.89
C GLU A 585 15.41 -8.85 0.74
N LYS A 586 16.23 -9.25 1.74
CA LYS A 586 16.86 -10.58 1.80
C LYS A 586 15.93 -11.70 2.29
N MET A 587 14.85 -11.39 3.02
CA MET A 587 13.92 -12.40 3.55
C MET A 587 13.29 -13.22 2.41
N SER A 588 13.05 -14.51 2.65
CA SER A 588 12.19 -15.32 1.79
C SER A 588 10.75 -14.79 1.80
N ASP A 589 9.98 -15.11 0.76
CA ASP A 589 8.55 -14.74 0.69
C ASP A 589 7.75 -15.27 1.88
N ARG A 590 8.17 -16.39 2.50
CA ARG A 590 7.52 -16.98 3.68
C ARG A 590 7.83 -16.20 4.97
N GLU A 591 9.07 -15.77 5.17
CA GLU A 591 9.47 -14.97 6.34
C GLU A 591 8.79 -13.60 6.27
N ILE A 592 8.92 -12.88 5.15
CA ILE A 592 8.32 -11.55 5.01
C ILE A 592 6.79 -11.57 5.08
N SER A 593 6.14 -12.68 4.69
CA SER A 593 4.68 -12.86 4.85
C SER A 593 4.23 -12.89 6.31
N GLN A 594 5.08 -13.33 7.25
CA GLN A 594 4.74 -13.34 8.68
C GLN A 594 4.70 -11.93 9.29
N TYR A 595 5.47 -11.01 8.70
CA TYR A 595 5.54 -9.60 9.10
C TYR A 595 4.67 -8.67 8.22
N LEU A 596 3.96 -9.20 7.23
CA LEU A 596 3.27 -8.40 6.21
C LEU A 596 2.18 -7.49 6.79
N LEU A 597 1.48 -7.91 7.84
CA LEU A 597 0.52 -7.07 8.55
C LEU A 597 1.22 -5.83 9.14
N GLN A 598 2.32 -6.04 9.85
CA GLN A 598 3.13 -5.00 10.50
C GLN A 598 3.70 -4.05 9.44
N LEU A 599 4.22 -4.57 8.34
CA LEU A 599 4.74 -3.75 7.22
C LEU A 599 3.64 -2.88 6.59
N VAL A 600 2.41 -3.39 6.45
CA VAL A 600 1.26 -2.58 6.01
C VAL A 600 0.86 -1.51 7.03
N GLN A 601 0.95 -1.78 8.34
CA GLN A 601 0.75 -0.74 9.36
C GLN A 601 1.83 0.34 9.29
N VAL A 602 3.08 -0.06 9.06
CA VAL A 602 4.23 0.83 9.04
C VAL A 602 4.26 1.78 7.82
N LEU A 603 3.64 1.40 6.71
CA LEU A 603 3.37 2.31 5.57
C LEU A 603 2.64 3.60 5.97
N LYS A 604 1.97 3.65 7.13
CA LYS A 604 1.28 4.84 7.65
C LYS A 604 2.25 5.91 8.17
N TYR A 605 3.44 5.52 8.62
CA TYR A 605 4.45 6.43 9.16
C TYR A 605 5.29 7.11 8.07
N GLU A 606 5.37 6.48 6.90
CA GLU A 606 6.02 7.00 5.70
C GLU A 606 5.56 8.42 5.34
N SER A 607 6.51 9.33 5.11
CA SER A 607 6.23 10.75 4.83
C SER A 607 5.68 11.01 3.43
N TYR A 608 5.99 10.13 2.46
CA TYR A 608 5.63 10.28 1.04
C TYR A 608 4.96 9.03 0.50
N LEU A 609 4.16 9.17 -0.57
CA LEU A 609 3.50 8.06 -1.26
C LEU A 609 4.52 7.12 -1.90
N ASP A 610 5.52 7.68 -2.58
CA ASP A 610 6.65 6.93 -3.14
C ASP A 610 7.76 6.76 -2.09
N CYS A 611 7.96 5.53 -1.63
CA CYS A 611 9.00 5.17 -0.67
C CYS A 611 9.49 3.74 -0.92
N ASP A 612 10.71 3.44 -0.47
CA ASP A 612 11.36 2.13 -0.67
C ASP A 612 10.47 0.96 -0.19
N LEU A 613 9.77 1.12 0.94
CA LEU A 613 8.87 0.10 1.49
C LEU A 613 7.66 -0.18 0.59
N ALA A 614 7.02 0.88 0.04
CA ALA A 614 5.91 0.72 -0.88
C ALA A 614 6.37 0.06 -2.20
N GLU A 615 7.53 0.44 -2.72
CA GLU A 615 8.10 -0.17 -3.92
C GLU A 615 8.44 -1.65 -3.69
N PHE A 616 9.09 -1.97 -2.56
CA PHE A 616 9.43 -3.34 -2.17
C PHE A 616 8.20 -4.24 -2.06
N LEU A 617 7.17 -3.82 -1.32
CA LEU A 617 5.95 -4.60 -1.13
C LEU A 617 5.21 -4.84 -2.45
N LEU A 618 5.11 -3.81 -3.31
CA LEU A 618 4.52 -3.97 -4.65
C LEU A 618 5.38 -4.86 -5.57
N ARG A 619 6.72 -4.76 -5.48
CA ARG A 619 7.66 -5.61 -6.24
C ARG A 619 7.48 -7.09 -5.88
N ARG A 620 7.40 -7.41 -4.60
CA ARG A 620 7.15 -8.78 -4.09
C ARG A 620 5.76 -9.26 -4.49
N ALA A 621 4.72 -8.45 -4.29
CA ALA A 621 3.34 -8.76 -4.68
C ALA A 621 3.15 -9.06 -6.17
N LEU A 622 3.85 -8.35 -7.05
CA LEU A 622 3.77 -8.57 -8.50
C LEU A 622 4.63 -9.73 -9.00
N LYS A 623 5.54 -10.26 -8.17
CA LYS A 623 6.39 -11.43 -8.42
C LYS A 623 5.93 -12.71 -7.71
N ASN A 624 5.04 -12.62 -6.72
CA ASN A 624 4.45 -13.75 -6.01
C ASN A 624 2.94 -13.49 -5.78
N GLN A 625 2.08 -14.30 -6.41
CA GLN A 625 0.63 -14.08 -6.37
C GLN A 625 0.03 -14.29 -4.96
N HIS A 626 0.57 -15.20 -4.14
CA HIS A 626 0.11 -15.42 -2.76
C HIS A 626 0.45 -14.21 -1.87
N PHE A 627 1.66 -13.67 -1.99
CA PHE A 627 2.06 -12.44 -1.28
C PHE A 627 1.19 -11.25 -1.73
N GLY A 628 0.96 -11.12 -3.05
CA GLY A 628 0.10 -10.07 -3.59
C GLY A 628 -1.37 -10.19 -3.19
N HIS A 629 -1.88 -11.42 -3.01
CA HIS A 629 -3.20 -11.69 -2.47
C HIS A 629 -3.33 -11.20 -1.01
N ALA A 630 -2.35 -11.55 -0.16
CA ALA A 630 -2.34 -11.12 1.24
C ALA A 630 -2.20 -9.59 1.35
N LEU A 631 -1.28 -8.98 0.58
CA LEU A 631 -1.11 -7.53 0.54
C LEU A 631 -2.37 -6.81 0.07
N PHE A 632 -3.03 -7.32 -0.98
CA PHE A 632 -4.30 -6.78 -1.47
C PHE A 632 -5.34 -6.71 -0.36
N TRP A 633 -5.58 -7.81 0.35
CA TRP A 633 -6.62 -7.86 1.39
C TRP A 633 -6.29 -7.00 2.61
N LEU A 634 -5.03 -6.94 3.03
CA LEU A 634 -4.58 -6.08 4.13
C LEU A 634 -4.76 -4.59 3.80
N LEU A 635 -4.38 -4.15 2.60
CA LEU A 635 -4.62 -2.77 2.14
C LEU A 635 -6.11 -2.49 1.95
N ARG A 636 -6.87 -3.46 1.40
CA ARG A 636 -8.29 -3.32 1.07
C ARG A 636 -9.18 -3.22 2.30
N ALA A 637 -8.82 -3.89 3.39
CA ALA A 637 -9.52 -3.83 4.67
C ALA A 637 -9.54 -2.42 5.28
N GLU A 638 -8.47 -1.64 5.06
CA GLU A 638 -8.33 -0.29 5.61
C GLU A 638 -8.79 0.84 4.67
N MET A 639 -9.38 0.52 3.51
CA MET A 639 -9.87 1.53 2.56
C MET A 639 -11.01 2.41 3.11
N GLU A 640 -11.67 2.02 4.21
CA GLU A 640 -12.63 2.88 4.93
C GLU A 640 -11.95 3.95 5.80
N ASN A 641 -10.69 3.77 6.19
CA ASN A 641 -9.94 4.75 6.97
C ASN A 641 -9.47 5.89 6.04
N PRO A 642 -9.99 7.13 6.19
CA PRO A 642 -9.69 8.21 5.26
C PRO A 642 -8.21 8.59 5.26
N GLU A 643 -7.51 8.50 6.40
CA GLU A 643 -6.09 8.87 6.57
C GLU A 643 -5.15 8.09 5.63
N VAL A 644 -5.52 6.86 5.29
CA VAL A 644 -4.70 5.93 4.48
C VAL A 644 -5.33 5.59 3.12
N SER A 645 -6.62 5.90 2.92
CA SER A 645 -7.40 5.56 1.72
C SER A 645 -6.85 6.12 0.39
N VAL A 646 -5.93 7.09 0.43
CA VAL A 646 -5.19 7.55 -0.76
C VAL A 646 -4.02 6.61 -1.01
N ARG A 647 -3.05 6.52 -0.07
CA ARG A 647 -1.88 5.65 -0.17
C ARG A 647 -2.25 4.22 -0.54
N PHE A 648 -3.16 3.60 0.21
CA PHE A 648 -3.55 2.21 0.00
C PHE A 648 -4.34 2.04 -1.30
N GLY A 649 -5.20 2.98 -1.66
CA GLY A 649 -5.95 2.96 -2.92
C GLY A 649 -5.04 3.05 -4.16
N LEU A 650 -3.97 3.85 -4.09
CA LEU A 650 -2.97 3.98 -5.15
C LEU A 650 -2.08 2.73 -5.29
N MET A 651 -1.67 2.15 -4.17
CA MET A 651 -0.96 0.86 -4.18
C MET A 651 -1.84 -0.27 -4.74
N LEU A 652 -3.12 -0.30 -4.38
CA LEU A 652 -4.09 -1.26 -4.92
C LEU A 652 -4.33 -1.04 -6.43
N GLU A 653 -4.40 0.21 -6.92
CA GLU A 653 -4.44 0.51 -8.37
C GLU A 653 -3.22 -0.07 -9.08
N ALA A 654 -2.01 0.21 -8.58
CA ALA A 654 -0.76 -0.29 -9.15
C ALA A 654 -0.72 -1.83 -9.19
N TYR A 655 -1.11 -2.49 -8.09
CA TYR A 655 -1.18 -3.94 -8.03
C TYR A 655 -2.17 -4.53 -9.05
N CYS A 656 -3.39 -4.00 -9.13
CA CYS A 656 -4.40 -4.48 -10.07
C CYS A 656 -3.99 -4.29 -11.54
N ARG A 657 -3.29 -3.19 -11.86
CA ARG A 657 -2.69 -2.98 -13.20
C ARG A 657 -1.61 -4.01 -13.54
N GLY A 658 -0.77 -4.39 -12.58
CA GLY A 658 0.30 -5.37 -12.77
C GLY A 658 -0.15 -6.84 -12.66
N ALA A 659 -1.32 -7.12 -12.06
CA ALA A 659 -1.89 -8.47 -11.88
C ALA A 659 -3.35 -8.56 -12.38
N PRO A 660 -3.65 -8.19 -13.64
CA PRO A 660 -5.02 -8.01 -14.14
C PRO A 660 -5.87 -9.28 -14.18
N ALA A 661 -5.24 -10.44 -14.17
CA ALA A 661 -5.90 -11.72 -14.30
C ALA A 661 -6.17 -12.38 -12.93
N HIS A 662 -5.34 -12.11 -11.92
CA HIS A 662 -5.67 -12.36 -10.51
C HIS A 662 -6.89 -11.58 -10.03
N MET A 663 -7.17 -10.38 -10.58
CA MET A 663 -8.37 -9.59 -10.28
C MET A 663 -9.67 -10.42 -10.39
N LYS A 664 -9.74 -11.41 -11.29
CA LYS A 664 -10.93 -12.28 -11.43
C LYS A 664 -11.18 -13.16 -10.21
N SER A 665 -10.13 -13.55 -9.49
CA SER A 665 -10.25 -14.29 -8.23
C SER A 665 -10.64 -13.35 -7.10
N LEU A 666 -9.97 -12.19 -7.01
CA LEU A 666 -10.23 -11.16 -6.00
C LEU A 666 -11.65 -10.56 -6.09
N GLN A 667 -12.25 -10.49 -7.28
CA GLN A 667 -13.62 -9.99 -7.48
C GLN A 667 -14.70 -11.02 -7.07
N ARG A 668 -14.34 -12.31 -6.95
CA ARG A 668 -15.26 -13.38 -6.52
C ARG A 668 -15.29 -13.58 -5.00
N GLN A 669 -14.33 -12.98 -4.31
CA GLN A 669 -14.12 -13.01 -2.86
C GLN A 669 -14.74 -11.76 -2.24
#